data_AF-A0A9P0NZY1-F1
#
_entry.id   AF-A0A9P0NZY1-F1
#
_cell.length_a   1.000
_cell.length_b   1.000
_cell.length_c   1.000
_cell.angle_alpha   90.00
_cell.angle_beta   90.00
_cell.angle_gamma   90.00
#
_symmetry.space_group_name_H-M   'P 1'
#
loop_
_entity.id
_entity.type
_entity.pdbx_description
1 polymer ?
#
loop_
_entity_poly.entity_id
_entity_poly.type
_entity_poly.pdbx_seq_one_letter_code
_entity_poly.pdbx_strand_id
1 'polypeptide(L)'
;MCILGYYGHPDCKPCNCSKVGSHGTTCSASGKCSCLSNYAGRTCDQCSPGYYNYPECKPCDCDSHGALGISCDLEGSCECKENFAGNKCDACKEGYYNFPACEDCNCHPAGVVAGFAGCGSVPAGELCQCKERVEGRICDRCKPLFWNLNLNNPHGCEECQCDLRGTLGGLATCDTEDGQCTCKPSVVARRCSECADGTYGLMEADLFGCTDCGCDVGGSLSNVCNKQSGQCQCQSRVTGRTCKEPLQAHYFPTLYHYQYEAENGRTPENNRVRLSYNETVFPNFSWKGYATFSVLQKEIIQDIYIDKPSLYRMVLRFVNRNPHTVIGGVRVIPDNPNDIEQFHKVQLRNTSKPAFVTLSGETGNTPKPFVMNPGRWSVSITVSENIFLDYFVLLPEDFYLATILNQKVEKPCKVDELDLCRHYAYPTITGYSRAWGVGGFIQGPNNDQIQLKEWFPSQEHLQKIQAYNRVPLLNPLQPEITFNITVPKPGPYVLVVNYVTPLDDLRTHNISVRTQTRNGEELGQLKFYACPYSTMCRQVVADTFNGVGVYTVDGNNILLVMNGVNTNVGVHSVYAIPYEEWSMDQIRPKPVCVRKNGTCIPSTFHNPPETKKIQFEDKLEGELAKNQPALFIDNETTYVLLNATENTVDLKGKVPTPGYYTFILHYRQPHYPAFDLDVLVQNGQYYEAKVPVQHCPSDSGCRAVVTEGNRNDKFSLTENFIMTVKQPENKSVLLDYLLVVPADLYDSRSLEEQDLDRTGEFINSCGSNHFYIDTNETGFCRDAIFSITTNHKNGALPCECDFAGSDSFVCEKFGGQCKCKENIIGRRCEACKTGYYGFPECKPCNCPSTAYCEPNTGECICPPHVVGEKCDQCAPLTYGFDPFNGCEECRCHPLGVANNTRQCNLLTGECPCQENIFGRTCDNCRPGFYSFPYCESCECNEMGTTSEICDKVTAQCFCKKNVVGPQCSICHESTFNLQPDNDEGCTECFCFGKSKRCISSNYIKVSLNVMKDWKMVSLNATEHLNVTHLNLTIEDIDDISDVIGVDFSYYNVSQAPAYFAAPPDYLGKKLTSYGGFLNYTIYYVIGQGGSAAGGPDVPITT
;
A
#
# COMPACT_ATOMS: atom_id res chain seq x y z
N MET A 1 -97.95 -13.54 28.84
CA MET A 1 -96.83 -14.35 29.37
C MET A 1 -97.20 -15.83 29.22
N CYS A 2 -96.30 -16.68 28.72
CA CYS A 2 -96.58 -18.12 28.51
C CYS A 2 -96.48 -18.90 29.84
N ILE A 3 -97.24 -20.01 29.96
CA ILE A 3 -97.14 -20.93 31.11
C ILE A 3 -95.80 -21.70 31.09
N LEU A 4 -95.37 -22.19 32.26
CA LEU A 4 -94.12 -22.98 32.40
C LEU A 4 -94.13 -24.18 31.42
N GLY A 5 -93.06 -24.33 30.64
CA GLY A 5 -92.95 -25.34 29.59
C GLY A 5 -93.37 -24.87 28.19
N TYR A 6 -93.72 -23.59 28.01
CA TYR A 6 -94.01 -22.95 26.72
C TYR A 6 -93.28 -21.60 26.58
N TYR A 7 -92.94 -21.18 25.36
CA TYR A 7 -92.19 -19.94 25.06
C TYR A 7 -92.79 -19.19 23.85
N GLY A 8 -92.43 -17.92 23.65
CA GLY A 8 -92.80 -17.14 22.45
C GLY A 8 -94.16 -16.39 22.51
N HIS A 9 -94.48 -15.72 23.62
CA HIS A 9 -95.72 -14.90 23.76
C HIS A 9 -95.82 -13.83 22.65
N PRO A 10 -97.01 -13.59 22.04
CA PRO A 10 -98.34 -14.10 22.38
C PRO A 10 -98.64 -15.55 21.96
N ASP A 11 -98.01 -16.06 20.90
CA ASP A 11 -98.24 -17.40 20.36
C ASP A 11 -97.35 -18.45 21.04
N CYS A 12 -97.71 -18.78 22.28
CA CYS A 12 -96.96 -19.70 23.13
C CYS A 12 -96.86 -21.11 22.52
N LYS A 13 -95.63 -21.54 22.20
CA LYS A 13 -95.31 -22.89 21.68
C LYS A 13 -94.66 -23.75 22.77
N PRO A 14 -94.91 -25.07 22.81
CA PRO A 14 -94.29 -25.95 23.80
C PRO A 14 -92.78 -25.96 23.63
N CYS A 15 -92.05 -25.99 24.76
CA CYS A 15 -90.59 -26.03 24.78
C CYS A 15 -90.02 -27.32 24.16
N ASN A 16 -90.73 -28.46 24.28
CA ASN A 16 -90.30 -29.78 23.80
C ASN A 16 -88.88 -30.20 24.25
N CYS A 17 -88.49 -29.87 25.49
CA CYS A 17 -87.21 -30.29 26.04
C CYS A 17 -87.12 -31.81 26.17
N SER A 18 -85.99 -32.39 25.74
CA SER A 18 -85.71 -33.82 25.85
C SER A 18 -85.76 -34.29 27.31
N LYS A 19 -86.50 -35.37 27.57
CA LYS A 19 -86.55 -35.99 28.91
C LYS A 19 -85.22 -36.62 29.34
N VAL A 20 -84.33 -36.90 28.39
CA VAL A 20 -83.05 -37.57 28.65
C VAL A 20 -81.90 -36.55 28.70
N GLY A 21 -81.92 -35.55 27.81
CA GLY A 21 -80.81 -34.61 27.65
C GLY A 21 -80.96 -33.26 28.36
N SER A 22 -82.08 -32.97 29.03
CA SER A 22 -82.31 -31.70 29.74
C SER A 22 -82.56 -31.89 31.23
N HIS A 23 -82.19 -30.89 32.04
CA HIS A 23 -82.42 -30.89 33.49
C HIS A 23 -83.91 -30.82 33.87
N GLY A 24 -84.80 -30.53 32.93
CA GLY A 24 -86.24 -30.41 33.15
C GLY A 24 -87.00 -29.95 31.90
N THR A 25 -88.32 -29.87 31.99
CA THR A 25 -89.20 -29.54 30.84
C THR A 25 -89.41 -28.05 30.60
N THR A 26 -88.71 -27.19 31.33
CA THR A 26 -88.79 -25.72 31.23
C THR A 26 -87.70 -25.18 30.31
N CYS A 27 -88.01 -24.14 29.55
CA CYS A 27 -87.07 -23.47 28.65
C CYS A 27 -87.05 -21.96 28.87
N SER A 28 -86.01 -21.30 28.36
CA SER A 28 -85.87 -19.84 28.39
C SER A 28 -86.95 -19.14 27.54
N ALA A 29 -87.04 -17.81 27.65
CA ALA A 29 -87.97 -17.01 26.83
C ALA A 29 -87.77 -17.16 25.31
N SER A 30 -86.57 -17.55 24.86
CA SER A 30 -86.25 -17.86 23.45
C SER A 30 -86.54 -19.32 23.06
N GLY A 31 -87.03 -20.13 23.99
CA GLY A 31 -87.34 -21.52 23.75
C GLY A 31 -86.16 -22.48 23.85
N LYS A 32 -85.07 -22.09 24.53
CA LYS A 32 -83.89 -22.94 24.71
C LYS A 32 -83.96 -23.66 26.06
N CYS A 33 -83.87 -24.98 26.02
CA CYS A 33 -83.90 -25.86 27.19
C CYS A 33 -82.53 -25.88 27.89
N SER A 34 -82.53 -26.14 29.21
CA SER A 34 -81.30 -26.28 29.99
C SER A 34 -80.73 -27.69 29.86
N CYS A 35 -79.76 -27.86 28.96
CA CYS A 35 -79.17 -29.16 28.64
C CYS A 35 -78.19 -29.65 29.71
N LEU A 36 -78.10 -30.98 29.88
CA LEU A 36 -77.02 -31.66 30.61
C LEU A 36 -75.70 -31.51 29.86
N SER A 37 -74.54 -31.66 30.53
CA SER A 37 -73.21 -31.31 30.00
C SER A 37 -72.85 -31.91 28.63
N ASN A 38 -73.30 -33.14 28.36
CA ASN A 38 -72.96 -33.88 27.13
C ASN A 38 -74.01 -33.70 26.02
N TYR A 39 -75.00 -32.82 26.24
CA TYR A 39 -76.14 -32.60 25.35
C TYR A 39 -76.19 -31.14 24.90
N ALA A 40 -76.62 -30.93 23.67
CA ALA A 40 -76.74 -29.63 23.04
C ALA A 40 -77.98 -29.58 22.14
N GLY A 41 -78.10 -28.47 21.39
CA GLY A 41 -79.31 -28.15 20.65
C GLY A 41 -80.29 -27.36 21.50
N ARG A 42 -81.29 -26.79 20.84
CA ARG A 42 -82.29 -25.93 21.49
C ARG A 42 -83.17 -26.72 22.46
N THR A 43 -83.47 -27.97 22.11
CA THR A 43 -84.33 -28.90 22.84
C THR A 43 -83.54 -29.96 23.61
N CYS A 44 -82.20 -29.88 23.60
CA CYS A 44 -81.30 -30.85 24.23
C CYS A 44 -81.45 -32.28 23.69
N ASP A 45 -81.82 -32.39 22.42
CA ASP A 45 -82.05 -33.62 21.66
C ASP A 45 -80.86 -34.00 20.75
N GLN A 46 -79.72 -33.35 20.94
CA GLN A 46 -78.46 -33.61 20.24
C GLN A 46 -77.33 -33.71 21.27
N CYS A 47 -76.20 -34.30 20.89
CA CYS A 47 -75.01 -34.32 21.73
C CYS A 47 -74.22 -33.01 21.59
N SER A 48 -73.49 -32.62 22.64
CA SER A 48 -72.60 -31.45 22.58
C SER A 48 -71.33 -31.76 21.75
N PRO A 49 -70.65 -30.74 21.19
CA PRO A 49 -69.39 -30.94 20.47
C PRO A 49 -68.39 -31.74 21.32
N GLY A 50 -67.84 -32.80 20.75
CA GLY A 50 -67.03 -33.78 21.47
C GLY A 50 -67.79 -34.99 22.04
N TYR A 51 -69.09 -35.12 21.74
CA TYR A 51 -69.91 -36.28 22.12
C TYR A 51 -70.80 -36.73 20.94
N TYR A 52 -71.09 -38.03 20.83
CA TYR A 52 -71.86 -38.66 19.74
C TYR A 52 -72.86 -39.71 20.24
N ASN A 53 -73.74 -40.20 19.36
CA ASN A 53 -74.75 -41.24 19.63
C ASN A 53 -75.83 -40.85 20.66
N TYR A 54 -76.71 -39.89 20.32
CA TYR A 54 -77.89 -39.55 21.13
C TYR A 54 -78.89 -40.73 21.15
N PRO A 55 -79.50 -41.10 22.30
CA PRO A 55 -79.58 -40.35 23.56
C PRO A 55 -78.51 -40.69 24.60
N GLU A 56 -77.46 -41.45 24.26
CA GLU A 56 -76.42 -41.84 25.23
C GLU A 56 -75.29 -40.80 25.33
N CYS A 57 -75.02 -40.05 24.25
CA CYS A 57 -74.01 -39.00 24.15
C CYS A 57 -72.67 -39.37 24.77
N LYS A 58 -71.97 -40.31 24.12
CA LYS A 58 -70.64 -40.83 24.49
C LYS A 58 -69.54 -39.88 24.02
N PRO A 59 -68.43 -39.74 24.75
CA PRO A 59 -67.33 -38.86 24.35
C PRO A 59 -66.66 -39.34 23.06
N CYS A 60 -66.21 -38.38 22.23
CA CYS A 60 -65.51 -38.62 20.99
C CYS A 60 -64.04 -39.02 21.20
N ASP A 61 -63.37 -38.58 22.27
CA ASP A 61 -61.97 -38.93 22.59
C ASP A 61 -60.95 -38.79 21.44
N CYS A 62 -61.12 -37.76 20.58
CA CYS A 62 -60.18 -37.49 19.48
C CYS A 62 -58.82 -37.00 20.03
N ASP A 63 -57.71 -37.56 19.54
CA ASP A 63 -56.37 -37.15 19.92
C ASP A 63 -56.06 -35.75 19.39
N SER A 64 -55.59 -34.86 20.26
CA SER A 64 -55.35 -33.45 19.92
C SER A 64 -54.18 -33.24 18.95
N HIS A 65 -53.24 -34.19 18.85
CA HIS A 65 -52.13 -34.11 17.91
C HIS A 65 -52.60 -34.44 16.51
N GLY A 66 -53.36 -35.53 16.35
CA GLY A 66 -53.78 -36.05 15.05
C GLY A 66 -55.13 -35.59 14.55
N ALA A 67 -56.07 -35.14 15.39
CA ALA A 67 -57.41 -34.74 14.94
C ALA A 67 -57.49 -33.26 14.53
N LEU A 68 -58.32 -32.95 13.53
CA LEU A 68 -58.63 -31.57 13.10
C LEU A 68 -59.50 -30.82 14.12
N GLY A 69 -60.21 -31.54 14.98
CA GLY A 69 -61.04 -30.99 16.04
C GLY A 69 -61.48 -32.04 17.05
N ILE A 70 -62.27 -31.63 18.04
CA ILE A 70 -62.73 -32.50 19.13
C ILE A 70 -64.01 -33.29 18.79
N SER A 71 -64.66 -32.98 17.66
CA SER A 71 -65.94 -33.59 17.26
C SER A 71 -65.72 -34.81 16.35
N CYS A 72 -66.65 -35.75 16.40
CA CYS A 72 -66.62 -36.99 15.63
C CYS A 72 -67.99 -37.23 14.95
N ASP A 73 -68.03 -38.18 14.01
CA ASP A 73 -69.27 -38.59 13.34
C ASP A 73 -70.24 -39.38 14.24
N LEU A 74 -71.35 -39.87 13.68
CA LEU A 74 -72.39 -40.59 14.41
C LEU A 74 -71.92 -41.96 14.92
N GLU A 75 -70.82 -42.47 14.38
CA GLU A 75 -70.17 -43.72 14.72
C GLU A 75 -69.00 -43.51 15.70
N GLY A 76 -68.63 -42.26 15.99
CA GLY A 76 -67.57 -41.90 16.92
C GLY A 76 -66.19 -41.75 16.28
N SER A 77 -66.10 -41.64 14.96
CA SER A 77 -64.85 -41.47 14.21
C SER A 77 -64.49 -39.99 14.05
N CYS A 78 -63.25 -39.67 14.40
CA CYS A 78 -62.69 -38.32 14.33
C CYS A 78 -62.13 -38.00 12.94
N GLU A 79 -62.16 -36.74 12.54
CA GLU A 79 -61.49 -36.28 11.31
C GLU A 79 -60.00 -36.03 11.59
N CYS A 80 -59.13 -36.80 10.93
CA CYS A 80 -57.69 -36.74 11.14
C CYS A 80 -57.00 -35.74 10.21
N LYS A 81 -55.97 -35.07 10.74
CA LYS A 81 -54.99 -34.27 9.98
C LYS A 81 -54.24 -35.17 9.00
N GLU A 82 -53.64 -34.54 8.00
CA GLU A 82 -52.78 -35.22 7.04
C GLU A 82 -51.67 -36.00 7.77
N ASN A 83 -51.41 -37.25 7.32
CA ASN A 83 -50.47 -38.22 7.91
C ASN A 83 -50.91 -38.95 9.20
N PHE A 84 -52.08 -38.63 9.75
CA PHE A 84 -52.67 -39.31 10.91
C PHE A 84 -53.80 -40.27 10.50
N ALA A 85 -54.01 -41.31 11.30
CA ALA A 85 -55.01 -42.34 11.09
C ALA A 85 -55.54 -42.90 12.42
N GLY A 86 -56.55 -43.76 12.33
CA GLY A 86 -57.27 -44.32 13.48
C GLY A 86 -58.58 -43.58 13.75
N ASN A 87 -59.55 -44.27 14.34
CA ASN A 87 -60.87 -43.69 14.62
C ASN A 87 -60.80 -42.51 15.60
N LYS A 88 -59.70 -42.40 16.36
CA LYS A 88 -59.41 -41.30 17.29
C LYS A 88 -58.24 -40.44 16.82
N CYS A 89 -57.70 -40.67 15.63
CA CYS A 89 -56.50 -39.99 15.10
C CYS A 89 -55.27 -40.15 16.00
N ASP A 90 -55.18 -41.28 16.68
CA ASP A 90 -54.18 -41.66 17.68
C ASP A 90 -53.06 -42.55 17.11
N ALA A 91 -53.01 -42.71 15.79
CA ALA A 91 -51.97 -43.45 15.08
C ALA A 91 -51.49 -42.67 13.84
N CYS A 92 -50.33 -43.04 13.33
CA CYS A 92 -49.88 -42.56 12.02
C CYS A 92 -50.54 -43.35 10.89
N LYS A 93 -50.77 -42.68 9.77
CA LYS A 93 -51.23 -43.29 8.53
C LYS A 93 -50.17 -44.25 8.00
N GLU A 94 -50.58 -45.27 7.26
CA GLU A 94 -49.66 -46.22 6.62
C GLU A 94 -48.62 -45.47 5.77
N GLY A 95 -47.34 -45.80 5.96
CA GLY A 95 -46.19 -45.10 5.34
C GLY A 95 -45.57 -44.00 6.22
N TYR A 96 -46.23 -43.60 7.30
CA TYR A 96 -45.76 -42.60 8.26
C TYR A 96 -45.43 -43.23 9.61
N TYR A 97 -44.44 -42.66 10.30
CA TYR A 97 -43.87 -43.24 11.51
C TYR A 97 -43.75 -42.21 12.64
N ASN A 98 -43.52 -42.68 13.87
CA ASN A 98 -43.20 -41.85 15.02
C ASN A 98 -44.35 -40.93 15.50
N PHE A 99 -45.49 -41.51 15.92
CA PHE A 99 -46.58 -40.75 16.56
C PHE A 99 -46.08 -40.05 17.84
N PRO A 100 -46.40 -38.76 18.09
CA PRO A 100 -47.40 -37.92 17.42
C PRO A 100 -46.89 -37.05 16.27
N ALA A 101 -45.65 -37.23 15.79
CA ALA A 101 -45.10 -36.42 14.69
C ALA A 101 -45.54 -36.90 13.30
N CYS A 102 -45.73 -38.22 13.12
CA CYS A 102 -46.18 -38.87 11.88
C CYS A 102 -45.46 -38.37 10.62
N GLU A 103 -44.17 -38.70 10.57
CA GLU A 103 -43.22 -38.25 9.54
C GLU A 103 -42.98 -39.33 8.48
N ASP A 104 -42.64 -38.89 7.26
CA ASP A 104 -42.22 -39.77 6.16
C ASP A 104 -40.85 -40.42 6.46
N CYS A 105 -40.62 -41.63 5.93
CA CYS A 105 -39.34 -42.32 6.04
C CYS A 105 -38.32 -41.79 5.02
N ASN A 106 -37.48 -40.82 5.42
CA ASN A 106 -36.54 -40.11 4.57
C ASN A 106 -35.07 -40.29 4.96
N CYS A 107 -34.69 -41.49 5.41
CA CYS A 107 -33.31 -41.82 5.79
C CYS A 107 -32.34 -41.71 4.59
N HIS A 108 -31.17 -41.12 4.81
CA HIS A 108 -30.13 -41.01 3.81
C HIS A 108 -29.46 -42.37 3.56
N PRO A 109 -29.42 -42.86 2.31
CA PRO A 109 -29.01 -44.24 2.01
C PRO A 109 -27.56 -44.53 2.37
N ALA A 110 -26.67 -43.54 2.28
CA ALA A 110 -25.26 -43.71 2.64
C ALA A 110 -25.04 -43.84 4.16
N GLY A 111 -25.98 -43.35 4.96
CA GLY A 111 -25.81 -43.20 6.40
C GLY A 111 -26.49 -44.26 7.26
N VAL A 112 -27.36 -45.09 6.69
CA VAL A 112 -28.05 -46.17 7.43
C VAL A 112 -27.25 -47.48 7.41
N VAL A 113 -27.41 -48.29 8.46
CA VAL A 113 -26.75 -49.60 8.56
C VAL A 113 -27.23 -50.59 7.50
N ALA A 114 -26.36 -51.51 7.10
CA ALA A 114 -26.72 -52.61 6.21
C ALA A 114 -27.75 -53.52 6.90
N GLY A 115 -28.95 -53.65 6.31
CA GLY A 115 -30.04 -54.45 6.89
C GLY A 115 -31.08 -53.65 7.70
N PHE A 116 -31.05 -52.31 7.65
CA PHE A 116 -32.11 -51.48 8.22
C PHE A 116 -33.50 -51.89 7.68
N ALA A 117 -34.39 -52.32 8.58
CA ALA A 117 -35.70 -52.89 8.24
C ALA A 117 -36.78 -51.83 7.95
N GLY A 118 -36.43 -50.54 7.97
CA GLY A 118 -37.31 -49.39 7.73
C GLY A 118 -37.65 -48.61 9.00
N CYS A 119 -38.21 -47.41 8.84
CA CYS A 119 -38.45 -46.46 9.93
C CYS A 119 -39.44 -46.93 11.02
N GLY A 120 -40.13 -48.05 10.81
CA GLY A 120 -41.00 -48.68 11.83
C GLY A 120 -40.29 -49.62 12.79
N SER A 121 -38.99 -49.92 12.57
CA SER A 121 -38.23 -50.86 13.41
C SER A 121 -37.44 -50.19 14.55
N VAL A 122 -37.52 -48.86 14.67
CA VAL A 122 -36.80 -48.07 15.67
C VAL A 122 -37.75 -47.60 16.80
N PRO A 123 -37.24 -47.36 18.02
CA PRO A 123 -38.06 -46.87 19.14
C PRO A 123 -38.70 -45.51 18.86
N ALA A 124 -39.82 -45.22 19.53
CA ALA A 124 -40.46 -43.91 19.46
C ALA A 124 -39.47 -42.79 19.83
N GLY A 125 -39.31 -41.80 18.94
CA GLY A 125 -38.32 -40.73 19.03
C GLY A 125 -37.19 -40.83 18.00
N GLU A 126 -36.88 -42.02 17.50
CA GLU A 126 -35.88 -42.25 16.45
C GLU A 126 -36.56 -42.58 15.11
N LEU A 127 -35.96 -42.19 13.99
CA LEU A 127 -36.51 -42.45 12.64
C LEU A 127 -35.63 -43.41 11.83
N CYS A 128 -34.31 -43.32 11.99
CA CYS A 128 -33.33 -44.05 11.18
C CYS A 128 -32.23 -44.66 12.06
N GLN A 129 -31.77 -45.87 11.71
CA GLN A 129 -30.63 -46.50 12.40
C GLN A 129 -29.32 -46.16 11.67
N CYS A 130 -28.58 -45.18 12.18
CA CYS A 130 -27.37 -44.67 11.55
C CYS A 130 -26.16 -45.60 11.71
N LYS A 131 -25.26 -45.58 10.73
CA LYS A 131 -23.93 -46.17 10.80
C LYS A 131 -23.12 -45.52 11.93
N GLU A 132 -22.09 -46.22 12.39
CA GLU A 132 -21.32 -45.86 13.59
C GLU A 132 -20.81 -44.40 13.61
N ARG A 133 -20.30 -43.89 12.48
CA ARG A 133 -19.71 -42.55 12.36
C ARG A 133 -20.68 -41.51 11.76
N VAL A 134 -21.96 -41.84 11.71
CA VAL A 134 -23.02 -41.02 11.12
C VAL A 134 -24.01 -40.63 12.21
N GLU A 135 -24.52 -39.42 12.13
CA GLU A 135 -25.55 -38.89 13.01
C GLU A 135 -26.61 -38.13 12.21
N GLY A 136 -27.56 -37.52 12.93
CA GLY A 136 -28.72 -36.85 12.34
C GLY A 136 -29.95 -37.74 12.35
N ARG A 137 -31.12 -37.11 12.45
CA ARG A 137 -32.41 -37.82 12.54
C ARG A 137 -32.64 -38.72 11.32
N ILE A 138 -32.09 -38.32 10.17
CA ILE A 138 -32.16 -39.04 8.91
C ILE A 138 -30.81 -39.64 8.46
N CYS A 139 -29.79 -39.67 9.34
CA CYS A 139 -28.45 -40.19 9.05
C CYS A 139 -27.76 -39.52 7.85
N ASP A 140 -27.94 -38.23 7.68
CA ASP A 140 -27.45 -37.42 6.57
C ASP A 140 -26.10 -36.73 6.82
N ARG A 141 -25.57 -36.80 8.05
CA ARG A 141 -24.35 -36.08 8.43
C ARG A 141 -23.34 -36.96 9.17
N CYS A 142 -22.07 -36.65 8.99
CA CYS A 142 -21.00 -37.29 9.77
C CYS A 142 -21.00 -36.80 11.21
N LYS A 143 -20.67 -37.69 12.15
CA LYS A 143 -20.37 -37.30 13.53
C LYS A 143 -19.16 -36.36 13.57
N PRO A 144 -19.02 -35.52 14.62
CA PRO A 144 -17.80 -34.75 14.84
C PRO A 144 -16.55 -35.64 14.75
N LEU A 145 -15.45 -35.09 14.22
CA LEU A 145 -14.18 -35.80 13.91
C LEU A 145 -14.21 -36.68 12.65
N PHE A 146 -15.32 -36.72 11.91
CA PHE A 146 -15.47 -37.47 10.67
C PHE A 146 -16.03 -36.63 9.51
N TRP A 147 -15.74 -37.04 8.28
CA TRP A 147 -16.15 -36.36 7.04
C TRP A 147 -16.39 -37.37 5.89
N ASN A 148 -16.83 -36.90 4.73
CA ASN A 148 -17.04 -37.71 3.51
C ASN A 148 -18.05 -38.85 3.68
N LEU A 149 -19.34 -38.52 3.86
CA LEU A 149 -20.41 -39.53 3.99
C LEU A 149 -20.55 -40.34 2.69
N ASN A 150 -20.12 -41.61 2.73
CA ASN A 150 -20.06 -42.48 1.56
C ASN A 150 -20.83 -43.80 1.77
N LEU A 151 -21.61 -44.18 0.76
CA LEU A 151 -22.39 -45.42 0.77
C LEU A 151 -21.52 -46.66 0.94
N ASN A 152 -20.35 -46.68 0.30
CA ASN A 152 -19.41 -47.81 0.31
C ASN A 152 -18.60 -47.93 1.60
N ASN A 153 -18.61 -46.89 2.44
CA ASN A 153 -17.92 -46.93 3.72
C ASN A 153 -18.81 -47.67 4.75
N PRO A 154 -18.34 -48.79 5.35
CA PRO A 154 -19.14 -49.56 6.30
C PRO A 154 -19.51 -48.75 7.56
N HIS A 155 -18.70 -47.76 7.92
CA HIS A 155 -18.95 -46.86 9.04
C HIS A 155 -19.59 -45.53 8.61
N GLY A 156 -19.78 -45.32 7.30
CA GLY A 156 -20.39 -44.14 6.70
C GLY A 156 -19.37 -43.03 6.39
N CYS A 157 -18.60 -42.60 7.39
CA CYS A 157 -17.66 -41.47 7.26
C CYS A 157 -16.20 -41.84 7.55
N GLU A 158 -15.28 -41.03 7.03
CA GLU A 158 -13.83 -41.11 7.20
C GLU A 158 -13.33 -40.21 8.33
N GLU A 159 -12.18 -40.51 8.93
CA GLU A 159 -11.60 -39.66 9.98
C GLU A 159 -10.96 -38.39 9.42
N CYS A 160 -11.07 -37.29 10.16
CA CYS A 160 -10.46 -36.01 9.78
C CYS A 160 -8.93 -36.07 9.68
N GLN A 161 -8.26 -36.72 10.65
CA GLN A 161 -6.79 -36.81 10.75
C GLN A 161 -6.08 -35.43 10.79
N CYS A 162 -6.60 -34.50 11.59
CA CYS A 162 -5.99 -33.17 11.77
C CYS A 162 -4.70 -33.22 12.61
N ASP A 163 -3.66 -32.47 12.21
CA ASP A 163 -2.45 -32.26 13.00
C ASP A 163 -2.70 -31.20 14.09
N LEU A 164 -2.79 -31.64 15.34
CA LEU A 164 -3.13 -30.79 16.49
C LEU A 164 -2.17 -29.62 16.72
N ARG A 165 -0.95 -29.68 16.17
CA ARG A 165 0.02 -28.58 16.29
C ARG A 165 -0.39 -27.38 15.44
N GLY A 166 -1.02 -27.64 14.30
CA GLY A 166 -1.42 -26.64 13.33
C GLY A 166 -2.91 -26.32 13.32
N THR A 167 -3.74 -27.04 14.08
CA THR A 167 -5.15 -26.69 14.23
C THR A 167 -5.39 -25.62 15.30
N LEU A 168 -6.40 -24.80 15.03
CA LEU A 168 -6.85 -23.77 15.95
C LEU A 168 -7.47 -24.43 17.18
N GLY A 169 -7.04 -24.00 18.36
CA GLY A 169 -7.50 -24.56 19.64
C GLY A 169 -7.01 -25.98 19.95
N GLY A 170 -6.14 -26.56 19.10
CA GLY A 170 -5.77 -27.97 19.20
C GLY A 170 -6.95 -28.91 18.95
N LEU A 171 -7.94 -28.46 18.16
CA LEU A 171 -9.13 -29.22 17.83
C LEU A 171 -8.85 -30.23 16.71
N ALA A 172 -9.48 -31.40 16.79
CA ALA A 172 -9.37 -32.48 15.82
C ALA A 172 -10.54 -32.53 14.83
N THR A 173 -11.48 -31.59 14.91
CA THR A 173 -12.64 -31.48 14.03
C THR A 173 -12.27 -30.90 12.66
N CYS A 174 -12.99 -31.34 11.63
CA CYS A 174 -12.89 -30.84 10.27
C CYS A 174 -14.29 -30.60 9.69
N ASP A 175 -14.34 -29.91 8.56
CA ASP A 175 -15.54 -29.79 7.76
C ASP A 175 -16.06 -31.17 7.33
N THR A 176 -17.37 -31.38 7.41
CA THR A 176 -17.98 -32.70 7.19
C THR A 176 -18.03 -33.12 5.72
N GLU A 177 -17.92 -32.16 4.79
CA GLU A 177 -17.99 -32.38 3.35
C GLU A 177 -16.60 -32.58 2.74
N ASP A 178 -15.67 -31.63 2.95
CA ASP A 178 -14.35 -31.65 2.30
C ASP A 178 -13.20 -32.12 3.22
N GLY A 179 -13.48 -32.28 4.51
CA GLY A 179 -12.51 -32.75 5.50
C GLY A 179 -11.46 -31.72 5.87
N GLN A 180 -11.63 -30.44 5.52
CA GLN A 180 -10.69 -29.37 5.86
C GLN A 180 -10.69 -29.11 7.37
N CYS A 181 -9.54 -29.31 8.00
CA CYS A 181 -9.32 -28.97 9.40
C CYS A 181 -9.23 -27.45 9.56
N THR A 182 -9.66 -26.91 10.70
CA THR A 182 -9.54 -25.47 10.96
C THR A 182 -8.12 -25.11 11.37
N CYS A 183 -7.33 -24.60 10.42
CA CYS A 183 -5.92 -24.30 10.65
C CYS A 183 -5.70 -22.98 11.38
N LYS A 184 -4.59 -22.92 12.12
CA LYS A 184 -4.04 -21.66 12.64
C LYS A 184 -3.72 -20.71 11.46
N PRO A 185 -3.73 -19.39 11.65
CA PRO A 185 -3.61 -18.41 10.57
C PRO A 185 -2.48 -18.63 9.56
N SER A 186 -1.29 -19.04 10.02
CA SER A 186 -0.10 -19.23 9.17
C SER A 186 0.10 -20.69 8.72
N VAL A 187 -0.94 -21.52 8.78
CA VAL A 187 -0.89 -22.96 8.51
C VAL A 187 -1.91 -23.33 7.43
N VAL A 188 -1.51 -24.23 6.53
CA VAL A 188 -2.27 -24.66 5.36
C VAL A 188 -2.33 -26.19 5.27
N ALA A 189 -2.86 -26.69 4.14
CA ALA A 189 -3.20 -28.07 3.84
C ALA A 189 -4.44 -28.57 4.60
N ARG A 190 -5.07 -29.63 4.06
CA ARG A 190 -6.31 -30.22 4.61
C ARG A 190 -6.18 -30.57 6.10
N ARG A 191 -5.02 -31.10 6.50
CA ARG A 191 -4.73 -31.57 7.86
C ARG A 191 -4.06 -30.52 8.76
N CYS A 192 -3.83 -29.30 8.27
CA CYS A 192 -3.09 -28.26 8.99
C CYS A 192 -1.66 -28.67 9.39
N SER A 193 -0.97 -29.39 8.50
CA SER A 193 0.34 -29.98 8.76
C SER A 193 1.50 -29.21 8.14
N GLU A 194 1.22 -28.16 7.36
CA GLU A 194 2.24 -27.40 6.63
C GLU A 194 2.10 -25.90 6.88
N CYS A 195 3.22 -25.19 6.95
CA CYS A 195 3.22 -23.72 6.99
C CYS A 195 2.78 -23.13 5.65
N ALA A 196 2.10 -22.00 5.70
CA ALA A 196 1.79 -21.17 4.53
C ALA A 196 3.09 -20.65 3.87
N ASP A 197 3.04 -20.38 2.57
CA ASP A 197 4.17 -19.78 1.86
C ASP A 197 4.55 -18.44 2.48
N GLY A 198 5.86 -18.22 2.69
CA GLY A 198 6.37 -17.07 3.44
C GLY A 198 6.45 -17.27 4.95
N THR A 199 6.11 -18.46 5.46
CA THR A 199 6.24 -18.81 6.89
C THR A 199 6.94 -20.17 7.12
N TYR A 200 7.46 -20.39 8.33
CA TYR A 200 8.18 -21.62 8.69
C TYR A 200 8.04 -21.98 10.17
N GLY A 201 8.47 -23.21 10.49
CA GLY A 201 8.65 -23.66 11.87
C GLY A 201 7.33 -23.90 12.60
N LEU A 202 6.53 -24.85 12.12
CA LEU A 202 5.26 -25.21 12.74
C LEU A 202 5.42 -25.63 14.22
N MET A 203 4.92 -24.83 15.14
CA MET A 203 4.98 -25.06 16.59
C MET A 203 3.58 -25.11 17.21
N GLU A 204 3.33 -26.09 18.07
CA GLU A 204 2.06 -26.18 18.81
C GLU A 204 1.84 -24.97 19.72
N ALA A 205 2.91 -24.47 20.35
CA ALA A 205 2.86 -23.37 21.31
C ALA A 205 2.61 -21.99 20.68
N ASP A 206 2.74 -21.85 19.36
CA ASP A 206 2.48 -20.61 18.65
C ASP A 206 1.00 -20.53 18.25
N LEU A 207 0.30 -19.47 18.67
CA LEU A 207 -1.09 -19.19 18.30
C LEU A 207 -1.28 -19.10 16.78
N PHE A 208 -0.29 -18.58 16.05
CA PHE A 208 -0.33 -18.43 14.59
C PHE A 208 0.19 -19.68 13.87
N GLY A 209 0.82 -20.60 14.61
CA GLY A 209 1.31 -21.90 14.14
C GLY A 209 2.70 -21.81 13.53
N CYS A 210 2.91 -20.92 12.55
CA CYS A 210 4.19 -20.70 11.89
C CYS A 210 4.60 -19.23 11.95
N THR A 211 5.91 -18.99 11.95
CA THR A 211 6.51 -17.65 12.01
C THR A 211 6.93 -17.18 10.61
N ASP A 212 6.88 -15.87 10.37
CA ASP A 212 7.32 -15.25 9.11
C ASP A 212 8.79 -15.54 8.77
N CYS A 213 9.07 -15.82 7.50
CA CYS A 213 10.43 -16.09 7.03
C CYS A 213 11.35 -14.88 7.19
N GLY A 214 10.84 -13.66 6.94
CA GLY A 214 11.61 -12.42 6.95
C GLY A 214 12.59 -12.29 5.78
N CYS A 215 12.31 -12.90 4.63
CA CYS A 215 13.17 -12.84 3.44
C CYS A 215 13.26 -11.41 2.89
N ASP A 216 14.48 -10.95 2.61
CA ASP A 216 14.71 -9.63 2.02
C ASP A 216 14.17 -9.54 0.59
N VAL A 217 13.41 -8.49 0.28
CA VAL A 217 12.73 -8.32 -1.01
C VAL A 217 13.69 -8.17 -2.20
N GLY A 218 14.92 -7.71 -1.95
CA GLY A 218 15.95 -7.61 -2.99
C GLY A 218 17.11 -8.59 -2.84
N GLY A 219 17.38 -9.05 -1.63
CA GLY A 219 18.41 -10.05 -1.33
C GLY A 219 17.99 -11.50 -1.56
N SER A 220 16.68 -11.79 -1.65
CA SER A 220 16.14 -13.12 -1.93
C SER A 220 15.49 -13.20 -3.31
N LEU A 221 15.35 -14.42 -3.85
CA LEU A 221 14.66 -14.69 -5.11
C LEU A 221 13.13 -14.65 -4.96
N SER A 222 12.63 -14.98 -3.77
CA SER A 222 11.21 -14.91 -3.41
C SER A 222 11.06 -14.85 -1.89
N ASN A 223 9.87 -14.47 -1.42
CA ASN A 223 9.51 -14.55 -0.01
C ASN A 223 9.29 -15.99 0.48
N VAL A 224 9.28 -17.00 -0.40
CA VAL A 224 9.08 -18.40 -0.05
C VAL A 224 10.38 -18.98 0.51
N CYS A 225 10.33 -19.40 1.77
CA CYS A 225 11.46 -20.04 2.44
C CYS A 225 11.20 -21.52 2.74
N ASN A 226 12.24 -22.22 3.19
CA ASN A 226 12.09 -23.59 3.65
C ASN A 226 11.15 -23.65 4.87
N LYS A 227 10.04 -24.41 4.77
CA LYS A 227 8.98 -24.52 5.79
C LYS A 227 9.46 -25.02 7.16
N GLN A 228 10.64 -25.64 7.27
CA GLN A 228 11.18 -26.14 8.54
C GLN A 228 12.27 -25.23 9.11
N SER A 229 13.29 -24.87 8.30
CA SER A 229 14.44 -24.10 8.77
C SER A 229 14.27 -22.59 8.66
N GLY A 230 13.31 -22.12 7.85
CA GLY A 230 13.11 -20.72 7.57
C GLY A 230 14.14 -20.11 6.63
N GLN A 231 14.99 -20.94 6.00
CA GLN A 231 16.04 -20.48 5.10
C GLN A 231 15.43 -19.97 3.79
N CYS A 232 15.62 -18.68 3.51
CA CYS A 232 15.23 -18.04 2.27
C CYS A 232 16.19 -18.43 1.13
N GLN A 233 15.68 -18.40 -0.10
CA GLN A 233 16.48 -18.61 -1.30
C GLN A 233 17.21 -17.31 -1.65
N CYS A 234 18.48 -17.20 -1.28
CA CYS A 234 19.24 -15.97 -1.48
C CYS A 234 19.71 -15.78 -2.92
N GLN A 235 19.79 -14.52 -3.33
CA GLN A 235 20.45 -14.10 -4.57
C GLN A 235 21.93 -14.50 -4.56
N SER A 236 22.57 -14.39 -5.73
CA SER A 236 23.98 -14.74 -5.88
C SER A 236 24.87 -13.97 -4.89
N ARG A 237 25.72 -14.69 -4.15
CA ARG A 237 26.69 -14.13 -3.19
C ARG A 237 26.03 -13.36 -2.02
N VAL A 238 24.76 -13.61 -1.75
CA VAL A 238 24.05 -13.17 -0.54
C VAL A 238 23.90 -14.37 0.41
N THR A 239 23.92 -14.13 1.72
CA THR A 239 23.89 -15.17 2.76
C THR A 239 23.00 -14.77 3.95
N GLY A 240 22.91 -15.69 4.91
CA GLY A 240 22.04 -15.59 6.09
C GLY A 240 20.65 -16.19 5.84
N ARG A 241 19.92 -16.45 6.93
CA ARG A 241 18.57 -17.04 6.86
C ARG A 241 17.59 -16.18 6.06
N THR A 242 17.69 -14.85 6.25
CA THR A 242 16.82 -13.83 5.66
C THR A 242 17.39 -13.15 4.42
N CYS A 243 18.58 -13.55 3.96
CA CYS A 243 19.26 -12.98 2.80
C CYS A 243 19.51 -11.46 2.89
N LYS A 244 19.84 -10.95 4.08
CA LYS A 244 20.13 -9.53 4.34
C LYS A 244 21.63 -9.18 4.39
N GLU A 245 22.49 -10.17 4.14
CA GLU A 245 23.92 -10.01 4.34
C GLU A 245 24.69 -10.49 3.11
N PRO A 246 25.70 -9.75 2.62
CA PRO A 246 26.57 -10.26 1.58
C PRO A 246 27.45 -11.40 2.11
N LEU A 247 27.83 -12.32 1.24
CA LEU A 247 28.81 -13.37 1.53
C LEU A 247 30.15 -12.74 1.95
N GLN A 248 30.98 -13.48 2.70
CA GLN A 248 32.32 -13.00 3.05
C GLN A 248 33.12 -12.62 1.78
N ALA A 249 33.92 -11.55 1.88
CA ALA A 249 34.65 -10.95 0.75
C ALA A 249 33.75 -10.45 -0.41
N HIS A 250 32.48 -10.15 -0.12
CA HIS A 250 31.55 -9.47 -1.01
C HIS A 250 30.89 -8.28 -0.28
N TYR A 251 30.31 -7.36 -1.04
CA TYR A 251 29.64 -6.16 -0.55
C TYR A 251 28.40 -5.84 -1.38
N PHE A 252 27.52 -5.01 -0.85
CA PHE A 252 26.45 -4.36 -1.61
C PHE A 252 26.79 -2.88 -1.82
N PRO A 253 26.61 -2.34 -3.03
CA PRO A 253 27.10 -1.02 -3.34
C PRO A 253 26.21 0.09 -2.75
N THR A 254 26.71 1.32 -2.76
CA THR A 254 25.88 2.51 -2.50
C THR A 254 25.05 2.85 -3.73
N LEU A 255 24.11 3.81 -3.59
CA LEU A 255 23.40 4.36 -4.76
C LEU A 255 24.35 5.05 -5.75
N TYR A 256 25.54 5.45 -5.28
CA TYR A 256 26.57 6.11 -6.08
C TYR A 256 27.53 5.11 -6.73
N HIS A 257 27.08 3.87 -6.96
CA HIS A 257 27.90 2.83 -7.55
C HIS A 257 28.47 3.16 -8.94
N TYR A 258 27.69 3.83 -9.78
CA TYR A 258 28.11 4.27 -11.12
C TYR A 258 28.74 5.67 -11.04
N GLN A 259 29.80 5.78 -10.26
CA GLN A 259 30.62 6.98 -10.09
C GLN A 259 31.76 6.99 -11.10
N TYR A 260 31.97 8.15 -11.73
CA TYR A 260 33.02 8.39 -12.72
C TYR A 260 33.81 9.63 -12.34
N GLU A 261 35.09 9.43 -12.03
CA GLU A 261 36.03 10.50 -11.64
C GLU A 261 36.30 11.42 -12.84
N ALA A 262 36.15 12.73 -12.65
CA ALA A 262 36.29 13.70 -13.73
C ALA A 262 37.75 13.83 -14.19
N GLU A 263 38.72 13.59 -13.31
CA GLU A 263 40.15 13.63 -13.66
C GLU A 263 40.61 12.45 -14.55
N ASN A 264 39.81 11.39 -14.65
CA ASN A 264 40.06 10.26 -15.53
C ASN A 264 39.62 10.52 -16.99
N GLY A 265 39.02 11.68 -17.25
CA GLY A 265 38.57 12.09 -18.57
C GLY A 265 39.71 12.53 -19.50
N ARG A 266 39.32 13.04 -20.66
CA ARG A 266 40.22 13.60 -21.68
C ARG A 266 39.70 14.95 -22.18
N THR A 267 40.61 15.78 -22.66
CA THR A 267 40.23 17.00 -23.38
C THR A 267 39.79 16.66 -24.82
N PRO A 268 39.13 17.58 -25.55
CA PRO A 268 38.78 17.39 -26.96
C PRO A 268 39.98 17.06 -27.88
N GLU A 269 41.17 17.52 -27.49
CA GLU A 269 42.45 17.26 -28.18
C GLU A 269 43.08 15.92 -27.77
N ASN A 270 42.37 15.11 -26.99
CA ASN A 270 42.82 13.81 -26.47
C ASN A 270 44.01 13.89 -25.50
N ASN A 271 44.17 15.05 -24.84
CA ASN A 271 45.16 15.24 -23.77
C ASN A 271 44.56 14.86 -22.40
N ARG A 272 45.43 14.69 -21.40
CA ARG A 272 45.02 14.45 -20.01
C ARG A 272 44.34 15.70 -19.42
N VAL A 273 43.39 15.48 -18.52
CA VAL A 273 42.66 16.53 -17.82
C VAL A 273 43.59 17.26 -16.84
N ARG A 274 43.50 18.59 -16.80
CA ARG A 274 44.07 19.45 -15.75
C ARG A 274 43.35 19.18 -14.44
N LEU A 275 44.12 18.73 -13.45
CA LEU A 275 43.63 18.35 -12.13
C LEU A 275 44.39 19.09 -11.03
N SER A 276 43.74 19.23 -9.88
CA SER A 276 44.33 19.73 -8.63
C SER A 276 43.94 18.78 -7.49
N TYR A 277 44.70 18.77 -6.41
CA TYR A 277 44.53 17.85 -5.28
C TYR A 277 44.66 18.56 -3.92
N ASN A 278 44.49 19.88 -3.90
CA ASN A 278 44.60 20.67 -2.68
C ASN A 278 43.37 20.46 -1.78
N GLU A 279 43.54 19.74 -0.66
CA GLU A 279 42.49 19.44 0.32
C GLU A 279 41.89 20.70 0.99
N THR A 280 42.62 21.83 1.04
CA THR A 280 42.06 23.10 1.54
C THR A 280 41.11 23.76 0.54
N VAL A 281 41.23 23.41 -0.74
CA VAL A 281 40.41 23.96 -1.82
C VAL A 281 39.17 23.12 -2.04
N PHE A 282 39.36 21.81 -2.08
CA PHE A 282 38.32 20.81 -2.22
C PHE A 282 38.58 19.71 -1.18
N PRO A 283 37.96 19.77 0.01
CA PRO A 283 38.19 18.77 1.04
C PRO A 283 37.55 17.43 0.66
N ASN A 284 38.22 16.33 1.00
CA ASN A 284 37.75 14.95 0.78
C ASN A 284 37.33 14.68 -0.68
N PHE A 285 38.15 15.05 -1.67
CA PHE A 285 37.95 14.60 -3.06
C PHE A 285 38.07 13.07 -3.14
N SER A 286 37.39 12.45 -4.10
CA SER A 286 37.11 11.00 -4.04
C SER A 286 38.27 10.10 -4.43
N TRP A 287 39.14 10.56 -5.34
CA TRP A 287 40.22 9.72 -5.88
C TRP A 287 41.59 10.41 -5.82
N LYS A 288 42.18 10.77 -6.97
CA LYS A 288 43.54 11.34 -7.03
C LYS A 288 43.53 12.86 -6.93
N GLY A 289 42.42 13.48 -7.29
CA GLY A 289 42.24 14.92 -7.21
C GLY A 289 40.83 15.29 -7.66
N TYR A 290 40.73 16.44 -8.30
CA TYR A 290 39.53 16.94 -8.95
C TYR A 290 39.93 17.70 -10.21
N ALA A 291 39.07 17.68 -11.22
CA ALA A 291 39.27 18.41 -12.47
C ALA A 291 39.08 19.93 -12.27
N THR A 292 39.93 20.71 -12.94
CA THR A 292 39.91 22.18 -12.90
C THR A 292 39.44 22.74 -14.24
N PHE A 293 38.24 23.33 -14.26
CA PHE A 293 37.78 24.09 -15.41
C PHE A 293 38.44 25.47 -15.41
N SER A 294 38.88 25.93 -16.58
CA SER A 294 39.52 27.23 -16.77
C SER A 294 39.46 27.66 -18.24
N VAL A 295 40.02 28.83 -18.56
CA VAL A 295 40.15 29.28 -19.96
C VAL A 295 40.94 28.31 -20.85
N LEU A 296 41.82 27.49 -20.26
CA LEU A 296 42.62 26.47 -20.95
C LEU A 296 41.92 25.11 -21.03
N GLN A 297 41.01 24.82 -20.10
CA GLN A 297 40.26 23.57 -20.05
C GLN A 297 38.77 23.89 -19.82
N LYS A 298 38.04 24.05 -20.93
CA LYS A 298 36.60 24.37 -20.92
C LYS A 298 35.72 23.12 -21.07
N GLU A 299 36.29 22.01 -21.53
CA GLU A 299 35.56 20.78 -21.82
C GLU A 299 36.33 19.55 -21.35
N ILE A 300 35.60 18.62 -20.73
CA ILE A 300 36.09 17.32 -20.31
C ILE A 300 35.16 16.26 -20.91
N ILE A 301 35.74 15.25 -21.55
CA ILE A 301 35.03 14.13 -22.16
C ILE A 301 35.37 12.87 -21.36
N GLN A 302 34.34 12.17 -20.88
CA GLN A 302 34.47 10.91 -20.19
C GLN A 302 33.80 9.81 -21.02
N ASP A 303 34.58 8.79 -21.41
CA ASP A 303 34.04 7.61 -22.07
C ASP A 303 33.58 6.59 -21.01
N ILE A 304 32.35 6.10 -21.14
CA ILE A 304 31.68 5.21 -20.19
C ILE A 304 30.99 4.03 -20.89
N TYR A 305 30.68 2.99 -20.14
CA TYR A 305 29.95 1.81 -20.62
C TYR A 305 28.71 1.56 -19.77
N ILE A 306 27.58 1.34 -20.44
CA ILE A 306 26.29 1.05 -19.80
C ILE A 306 25.94 -0.42 -20.01
N ASP A 307 25.71 -1.14 -18.91
CA ASP A 307 25.38 -2.58 -18.94
C ASP A 307 23.87 -2.85 -19.08
N LYS A 308 23.03 -2.00 -18.48
CA LYS A 308 21.56 -2.18 -18.41
C LYS A 308 20.84 -0.95 -18.97
N PRO A 309 19.81 -1.12 -19.81
CA PRO A 309 18.99 0.00 -20.24
C PRO A 309 18.22 0.57 -19.05
N SER A 310 18.20 1.90 -18.90
CA SER A 310 17.40 2.57 -17.87
C SER A 310 17.22 4.06 -18.18
N LEU A 311 16.35 4.70 -17.40
CA LEU A 311 16.28 6.16 -17.30
C LEU A 311 17.26 6.62 -16.21
N TYR A 312 18.33 7.28 -16.63
CA TYR A 312 19.38 7.74 -15.74
C TYR A 312 19.17 9.21 -15.33
N ARG A 313 19.49 9.51 -14.07
CA ARG A 313 19.74 10.89 -13.58
C ARG A 313 21.22 11.06 -13.34
N MET A 314 21.78 12.20 -13.73
CA MET A 314 23.18 12.50 -13.46
C MET A 314 23.32 13.52 -12.32
N VAL A 315 24.25 13.24 -11.40
CA VAL A 315 24.59 14.11 -10.26
C VAL A 315 26.07 14.46 -10.34
N LEU A 316 26.43 15.74 -10.20
CA LEU A 316 27.82 16.19 -10.15
C LEU A 316 28.19 16.60 -8.73
N ARG A 317 29.42 16.30 -8.32
CA ARG A 317 30.03 16.81 -7.08
C ARG A 317 31.04 17.91 -7.40
N PHE A 318 30.75 19.14 -7.00
CA PHE A 318 31.51 20.32 -7.44
C PHE A 318 31.73 21.36 -6.33
N VAL A 319 32.65 22.29 -6.60
CA VAL A 319 32.88 23.52 -5.82
C VAL A 319 32.92 24.70 -6.79
N ASN A 320 32.07 25.70 -6.55
CA ASN A 320 32.06 26.95 -7.32
C ASN A 320 32.45 28.13 -6.43
N ARG A 321 33.65 28.69 -6.61
CA ARG A 321 34.12 29.87 -5.86
C ARG A 321 33.76 31.21 -6.50
N ASN A 322 33.10 31.21 -7.65
CA ASN A 322 32.65 32.44 -8.30
C ASN A 322 31.49 33.05 -7.49
N PRO A 323 31.35 34.40 -7.46
CA PRO A 323 30.31 35.05 -6.69
C PRO A 323 28.88 34.72 -7.17
N HIS A 324 28.75 34.26 -8.42
CA HIS A 324 27.49 33.93 -9.09
C HIS A 324 27.39 32.44 -9.46
N THR A 325 26.18 32.02 -9.85
CA THR A 325 25.93 30.68 -10.38
C THR A 325 26.49 30.56 -11.79
N VAL A 326 27.32 29.55 -12.03
CA VAL A 326 27.89 29.25 -13.35
C VAL A 326 27.01 28.23 -14.06
N ILE A 327 26.71 28.44 -15.35
CA ILE A 327 25.93 27.50 -16.15
C ILE A 327 26.89 26.60 -16.93
N GLY A 328 26.79 25.29 -16.69
CA GLY A 328 27.48 24.26 -17.47
C GLY A 328 26.54 23.60 -18.48
N GLY A 329 27.13 23.04 -19.53
CA GLY A 329 26.46 22.17 -20.50
C GLY A 329 26.96 20.73 -20.36
N VAL A 330 26.06 19.75 -20.51
CA VAL A 330 26.40 18.33 -20.55
C VAL A 330 25.80 17.71 -21.80
N ARG A 331 26.65 17.10 -22.62
CA ARG A 331 26.29 16.34 -23.82
C ARG A 331 26.52 14.86 -23.57
N VAL A 332 25.51 14.04 -23.82
CA VAL A 332 25.58 12.59 -23.72
C VAL A 332 25.49 12.03 -25.13
N ILE A 333 26.61 11.50 -25.62
CA ILE A 333 26.82 11.12 -27.02
C ILE A 333 26.91 9.59 -27.11
N PRO A 334 26.00 8.92 -27.83
CA PRO A 334 26.08 7.48 -28.05
C PRO A 334 27.09 7.13 -29.15
N ASP A 335 27.79 6.00 -28.98
CA ASP A 335 28.55 5.39 -30.08
C ASP A 335 27.62 4.73 -31.13
N ASN A 336 26.42 4.33 -30.72
CA ASN A 336 25.43 3.67 -31.57
C ASN A 336 24.58 4.71 -32.33
N PRO A 337 24.53 4.68 -33.67
CA PRO A 337 23.80 5.67 -34.47
C PRO A 337 22.26 5.59 -34.34
N ASN A 338 21.72 4.50 -33.78
CA ASN A 338 20.28 4.39 -33.51
C ASN A 338 19.85 5.18 -32.26
N ASP A 339 20.79 5.49 -31.39
CA ASP A 339 20.55 6.25 -30.17
C ASP A 339 20.72 7.75 -30.44
N ILE A 340 20.04 8.58 -29.66
CA ILE A 340 19.97 10.02 -29.88
C ILE A 340 20.92 10.75 -28.90
N GLU A 341 21.68 11.71 -29.43
CA GLU A 341 22.47 12.63 -28.62
C GLU A 341 21.56 13.52 -27.76
N GLN A 342 21.88 13.66 -26.48
CA GLN A 342 21.07 14.42 -25.52
C GLN A 342 21.89 15.55 -24.88
N PHE A 343 21.29 16.74 -24.82
CA PHE A 343 21.91 17.94 -24.22
C PHE A 343 21.14 18.42 -22.99
N HIS A 344 21.89 18.74 -21.94
CA HIS A 344 21.36 19.17 -20.65
C HIS A 344 22.16 20.34 -20.09
N LYS A 345 21.51 21.17 -19.28
CA LYS A 345 22.16 22.28 -18.57
C LYS A 345 22.28 21.95 -17.09
N VAL A 346 23.34 22.47 -16.46
CA VAL A 346 23.58 22.35 -15.02
C VAL A 346 23.84 23.73 -14.42
N GLN A 347 23.18 24.02 -13.31
CA GLN A 347 23.36 25.27 -12.56
C GLN A 347 24.29 25.05 -11.37
N LEU A 348 25.56 25.45 -11.55
CA LEU A 348 26.61 25.28 -10.55
C LEU A 348 26.58 26.50 -9.61
N ARG A 349 25.80 26.42 -8.53
CA ARG A 349 25.64 27.52 -7.55
C ARG A 349 26.94 27.79 -6.79
N ASN A 350 27.15 29.03 -6.35
CA ASN A 350 28.31 29.39 -5.51
C ASN A 350 28.35 28.56 -4.22
N THR A 351 29.47 27.86 -4.00
CA THR A 351 29.70 26.99 -2.85
C THR A 351 31.17 27.04 -2.40
N SER A 352 31.40 27.16 -1.09
CA SER A 352 32.75 27.10 -0.49
C SER A 352 33.15 25.69 -0.05
N LYS A 353 32.18 24.77 0.05
CA LYS A 353 32.36 23.34 0.39
C LYS A 353 31.83 22.47 -0.77
N PRO A 354 32.29 21.22 -0.90
CA PRO A 354 31.78 20.30 -1.92
C PRO A 354 30.27 20.15 -1.82
N ALA A 355 29.58 20.32 -2.94
CA ALA A 355 28.13 20.23 -3.04
C ALA A 355 27.72 19.34 -4.22
N PHE A 356 26.48 18.85 -4.16
CA PHE A 356 25.88 18.05 -5.23
C PHE A 356 24.91 18.89 -6.06
N VAL A 357 24.78 18.56 -7.35
CA VAL A 357 23.76 19.12 -8.24
C VAL A 357 23.30 18.06 -9.23
N THR A 358 21.99 17.97 -9.46
CA THR A 358 21.41 17.10 -10.50
C THR A 358 21.20 17.90 -11.79
N LEU A 359 21.47 17.27 -12.94
CA LEU A 359 21.20 17.87 -14.25
C LEU A 359 19.74 18.30 -14.38
N SER A 360 19.53 19.48 -14.94
CA SER A 360 18.20 20.06 -15.14
C SER A 360 17.83 20.07 -16.64
N GLY A 361 16.53 20.11 -16.93
CA GLY A 361 16.03 20.29 -18.31
C GLY A 361 16.40 21.65 -18.93
N GLU A 362 15.88 21.94 -20.13
CA GLU A 362 16.19 23.19 -20.88
C GLU A 362 15.89 24.49 -20.10
N THR A 363 14.90 24.44 -19.20
CA THR A 363 14.49 25.55 -18.32
C THR A 363 15.32 25.67 -17.04
N GLY A 364 16.19 24.70 -16.73
CA GLY A 364 17.15 24.76 -15.63
C GLY A 364 16.60 24.52 -14.21
N ASN A 365 15.30 24.26 -14.04
CA ASN A 365 14.66 24.26 -12.72
C ASN A 365 14.20 22.87 -12.21
N THR A 366 14.07 21.86 -13.08
CA THR A 366 13.61 20.50 -12.69
C THR A 366 14.61 19.42 -13.12
N PRO A 367 14.92 18.44 -12.23
CA PRO A 367 15.70 17.26 -12.59
C PRO A 367 15.02 16.48 -13.71
N LYS A 368 15.73 16.23 -14.82
CA LYS A 368 15.18 15.48 -15.96
C LYS A 368 15.99 14.19 -16.17
N PRO A 369 15.37 13.00 -16.06
CA PRO A 369 16.03 11.76 -16.44
C PRO A 369 16.21 11.68 -17.97
N PHE A 370 17.19 10.91 -18.41
CA PHE A 370 17.50 10.68 -19.82
C PHE A 370 17.75 9.20 -20.10
N VAL A 371 17.48 8.78 -21.33
CA VAL A 371 17.57 7.36 -21.72
C VAL A 371 19.02 7.03 -22.04
N MET A 372 19.53 5.92 -21.48
CA MET A 372 20.78 5.31 -21.94
C MET A 372 20.59 3.82 -22.15
N ASN A 373 20.87 3.37 -23.37
CA ASN A 373 20.84 1.97 -23.77
C ASN A 373 22.22 1.30 -23.58
N PRO A 374 22.29 -0.05 -23.47
CA PRO A 374 23.54 -0.75 -23.31
C PRO A 374 24.53 -0.46 -24.44
N GLY A 375 25.76 -0.13 -24.09
CA GLY A 375 26.78 0.26 -25.05
C GLY A 375 27.76 1.29 -24.51
N ARG A 376 28.60 1.80 -25.42
CA ARG A 376 29.58 2.85 -25.13
C ARG A 376 28.96 4.22 -25.36
N TRP A 377 29.28 5.14 -24.46
CA TRP A 377 28.81 6.51 -24.47
C TRP A 377 29.97 7.45 -24.11
N SER A 378 29.97 8.64 -24.69
CA SER A 378 30.86 9.73 -24.31
C SER A 378 30.04 10.84 -23.65
N VAL A 379 30.41 11.20 -22.43
CA VAL A 379 29.82 12.32 -21.68
C VAL A 379 30.76 13.51 -21.79
N SER A 380 30.34 14.56 -22.49
CA SER A 380 31.07 15.83 -22.58
C SER A 380 30.47 16.84 -21.61
N ILE A 381 31.30 17.39 -20.71
CA ILE A 381 30.94 18.41 -19.73
C ILE A 381 31.68 19.69 -20.09
N THR A 382 30.92 20.75 -20.39
CA THR A 382 31.45 22.06 -20.82
C THR A 382 31.13 23.14 -19.80
N VAL A 383 32.14 23.91 -19.38
CA VAL A 383 32.01 25.04 -18.44
C VAL A 383 32.89 26.20 -18.91
N SER A 384 32.33 27.41 -18.97
CA SER A 384 33.02 28.61 -19.47
C SER A 384 33.85 29.36 -18.43
N GLU A 385 33.66 29.07 -17.15
CA GLU A 385 34.29 29.75 -16.01
C GLU A 385 35.04 28.78 -15.09
N ASN A 386 35.79 29.32 -14.13
CA ASN A 386 36.61 28.52 -13.23
C ASN A 386 35.75 27.73 -12.23
N ILE A 387 35.70 26.40 -12.38
CA ILE A 387 34.96 25.48 -11.51
C ILE A 387 35.83 24.28 -11.15
N PHE A 388 35.62 23.70 -9.97
CA PHE A 388 36.24 22.44 -9.57
C PHE A 388 35.20 21.32 -9.58
N LEU A 389 35.50 20.24 -10.29
CA LEU A 389 34.62 19.08 -10.43
C LEU A 389 35.37 17.82 -9.99
N ASP A 390 34.83 17.08 -9.04
CA ASP A 390 35.42 15.84 -8.52
C ASP A 390 34.97 14.64 -9.37
N TYR A 391 33.69 14.29 -9.29
CA TYR A 391 33.10 13.21 -10.09
C TYR A 391 31.66 13.52 -10.50
N PHE A 392 31.14 12.70 -11.41
CA PHE A 392 29.71 12.59 -11.65
C PHE A 392 29.21 11.16 -11.43
N VAL A 393 27.92 11.03 -11.13
CA VAL A 393 27.25 9.77 -10.84
C VAL A 393 26.06 9.60 -11.75
N LEU A 394 25.86 8.39 -12.26
CA LEU A 394 24.66 7.99 -12.98
C LEU A 394 23.75 7.16 -12.08
N LEU A 395 22.57 7.70 -11.75
CA LEU A 395 21.56 7.03 -10.93
C LEU A 395 20.51 6.39 -11.86
N PRO A 396 20.42 5.05 -11.97
CA PRO A 396 19.38 4.38 -12.74
C PRO A 396 18.01 4.54 -12.07
N GLU A 397 16.94 4.29 -12.84
CA GLU A 397 15.55 4.42 -12.38
C GLU A 397 15.24 3.62 -11.12
N ASP A 398 15.70 2.36 -11.09
CA ASP A 398 15.53 1.46 -9.95
C ASP A 398 16.02 2.09 -8.62
N PHE A 399 17.01 2.97 -8.66
CA PHE A 399 17.64 3.55 -7.47
C PHE A 399 16.83 4.70 -6.89
N TYR A 400 16.27 5.57 -7.73
CA TYR A 400 15.51 6.74 -7.26
C TYR A 400 14.00 6.52 -7.23
N LEU A 401 13.48 5.49 -7.92
CA LEU A 401 12.09 5.05 -7.77
C LEU A 401 11.91 3.95 -6.74
N ALA A 402 12.92 3.10 -6.48
CA ALA A 402 12.91 2.12 -5.38
C ALA A 402 11.64 1.23 -5.27
N THR A 403 11.00 0.91 -6.40
CA THR A 403 9.69 0.21 -6.45
C THR A 403 9.69 -1.20 -5.87
N ILE A 404 10.87 -1.77 -5.58
CA ILE A 404 10.99 -3.09 -4.94
C ILE A 404 10.76 -3.07 -3.43
N LEU A 405 10.69 -1.89 -2.79
CA LEU A 405 10.48 -1.75 -1.36
C LEU A 405 9.02 -2.01 -0.91
N ASN A 406 8.37 -3.00 -1.54
CA ASN A 406 7.06 -3.51 -1.16
C ASN A 406 7.24 -4.72 -0.26
N GLN A 407 6.72 -4.67 0.96
CA GLN A 407 6.92 -5.73 1.95
C GLN A 407 5.60 -6.29 2.44
N LYS A 408 5.46 -7.61 2.37
CA LYS A 408 4.40 -8.35 3.07
C LYS A 408 4.74 -8.46 4.55
N VAL A 409 3.87 -7.94 5.42
CA VAL A 409 4.07 -7.95 6.88
C VAL A 409 3.04 -8.86 7.53
N GLU A 410 3.43 -10.10 7.87
CA GLU A 410 2.53 -11.05 8.55
C GLU A 410 2.90 -11.29 10.03
N LYS A 411 4.08 -10.84 10.46
CA LYS A 411 4.54 -10.96 11.86
C LYS A 411 3.53 -10.30 12.81
N PRO A 412 2.94 -11.04 13.77
CA PRO A 412 1.96 -10.47 14.70
C PRO A 412 2.58 -9.46 15.67
N CYS A 413 1.85 -8.38 15.95
CA CYS A 413 2.27 -7.34 16.89
C CYS A 413 2.30 -7.86 18.32
N LYS A 414 3.50 -7.86 18.92
CA LYS A 414 3.70 -8.07 20.35
C LYS A 414 3.42 -6.80 21.16
N VAL A 415 3.24 -6.97 22.46
CA VAL A 415 3.20 -5.82 23.38
C VAL A 415 4.53 -5.07 23.27
N ASP A 416 4.48 -3.75 23.08
CA ASP A 416 5.64 -2.86 22.91
C ASP A 416 6.47 -3.04 21.62
N GLU A 417 5.90 -3.71 20.60
CA GLU A 417 6.53 -3.78 19.27
C GLU A 417 6.51 -2.40 18.58
N LEU A 418 7.70 -1.90 18.23
CA LEU A 418 7.88 -0.63 17.52
C LEU A 418 8.11 -0.81 16.02
N ASP A 419 8.69 -1.94 15.62
CA ASP A 419 8.91 -2.32 14.23
C ASP A 419 7.58 -2.63 13.51
N LEU A 420 7.65 -2.82 12.20
CA LEU A 420 6.50 -3.22 11.40
C LEU A 420 5.96 -4.59 11.86
N CYS A 421 4.67 -4.60 12.20
CA CYS A 421 3.96 -5.79 12.62
C CYS A 421 2.49 -5.73 12.21
N ARG A 422 1.80 -6.87 12.16
CA ARG A 422 0.38 -6.95 11.85
C ARG A 422 -0.44 -7.11 13.12
N HIS A 423 -1.41 -6.21 13.33
CA HIS A 423 -2.31 -6.26 14.46
C HIS A 423 -3.52 -7.14 14.13
N TYR A 424 -4.02 -7.87 15.12
CA TYR A 424 -5.10 -8.85 14.95
C TYR A 424 -6.23 -8.63 15.96
N ALA A 425 -7.46 -8.93 15.55
CA ALA A 425 -8.63 -8.87 16.41
C ALA A 425 -9.50 -10.12 16.22
N TYR A 426 -10.40 -10.34 17.18
CA TYR A 426 -11.41 -11.40 17.15
C TYR A 426 -12.81 -10.79 17.00
N PRO A 427 -13.80 -11.56 16.52
CA PRO A 427 -15.19 -11.13 16.55
C PRO A 427 -15.65 -10.77 17.96
N THR A 428 -16.57 -9.81 18.05
CA THR A 428 -17.16 -9.42 19.33
C THR A 428 -18.10 -10.50 19.86
N ILE A 429 -17.87 -10.93 21.11
CA ILE A 429 -18.71 -11.92 21.81
C ILE A 429 -19.34 -11.35 23.09
N THR A 430 -19.33 -10.02 23.23
CA THR A 430 -19.77 -9.32 24.45
C THR A 430 -21.28 -9.43 24.71
N GLY A 431 -22.08 -9.79 23.70
CA GLY A 431 -23.52 -10.01 23.82
C GLY A 431 -23.94 -11.33 24.46
N TYR A 432 -23.01 -12.29 24.58
CA TYR A 432 -23.28 -13.59 25.19
C TYR A 432 -23.17 -13.57 26.72
N SER A 433 -23.81 -14.56 27.36
CA SER A 433 -23.68 -14.80 28.80
C SER A 433 -22.21 -14.99 29.18
N ARG A 434 -21.77 -14.33 30.25
CA ARG A 434 -20.36 -14.33 30.67
C ARG A 434 -20.17 -14.26 32.17
N ALA A 435 -19.02 -14.77 32.62
CA ALA A 435 -18.44 -14.48 33.92
C ALA A 435 -17.11 -13.73 33.73
N TRP A 436 -16.93 -12.64 34.47
CA TRP A 436 -15.66 -11.92 34.51
C TRP A 436 -14.66 -12.65 35.41
N GLY A 437 -13.37 -12.56 35.06
CA GLY A 437 -12.24 -13.07 35.84
C GLY A 437 -12.32 -12.65 37.30
N VAL A 438 -12.55 -11.36 37.56
CA VAL A 438 -12.71 -10.79 38.92
C VAL A 438 -13.79 -11.46 39.77
N GLY A 439 -14.79 -12.10 39.15
CA GLY A 439 -15.88 -12.78 39.83
C GLY A 439 -15.61 -14.26 40.13
N GLY A 440 -14.42 -14.77 39.78
CA GLY A 440 -14.04 -16.14 40.10
C GLY A 440 -13.79 -16.35 41.60
N PHE A 441 -13.88 -17.61 42.05
CA PHE A 441 -13.68 -18.02 43.45
C PHE A 441 -13.12 -19.45 43.52
N ILE A 442 -12.63 -19.88 44.69
CA ILE A 442 -12.26 -21.29 44.94
C ILE A 442 -13.38 -21.95 45.73
N GLN A 443 -13.77 -23.17 45.36
CA GLN A 443 -14.79 -23.94 46.07
C GLN A 443 -14.19 -24.55 47.35
N GLY A 444 -14.65 -24.10 48.52
CA GLY A 444 -14.24 -24.67 49.79
C GLY A 444 -14.88 -26.05 50.06
N PRO A 445 -14.30 -26.86 50.95
CA PRO A 445 -14.81 -28.20 51.28
C PRO A 445 -16.24 -28.22 51.87
N ASN A 446 -16.73 -27.10 52.40
CA ASN A 446 -18.10 -26.94 52.91
C ASN A 446 -19.02 -26.20 51.92
N ASN A 447 -18.68 -26.10 50.64
CA ASN A 447 -19.38 -25.29 49.63
C ASN A 447 -19.31 -23.76 49.83
N ASP A 448 -18.40 -23.28 50.70
CA ASP A 448 -18.13 -21.85 50.87
C ASP A 448 -17.31 -21.29 49.69
N GLN A 449 -17.60 -20.07 49.25
CA GLN A 449 -16.84 -19.38 48.20
C GLN A 449 -15.63 -18.65 48.78
N ILE A 450 -14.42 -19.12 48.48
CA ILE A 450 -13.16 -18.52 48.93
C ILE A 450 -12.69 -17.50 47.89
N GLN A 451 -12.34 -16.29 48.33
CA GLN A 451 -11.83 -15.24 47.44
C GLN A 451 -10.44 -15.54 46.88
N LEU A 452 -10.23 -15.14 45.63
CA LEU A 452 -8.96 -15.26 44.92
C LEU A 452 -7.90 -14.31 45.49
N LYS A 453 -6.66 -14.79 45.56
CA LYS A 453 -5.51 -14.05 46.13
C LYS A 453 -4.45 -13.72 45.07
N GLU A 454 -4.35 -14.53 44.04
CA GLU A 454 -3.35 -14.37 42.98
C GLU A 454 -3.93 -13.60 41.80
N TRP A 455 -3.26 -12.52 41.41
CA TRP A 455 -3.69 -11.59 40.37
C TRP A 455 -2.54 -11.35 39.39
N PHE A 456 -2.88 -11.03 38.15
CA PHE A 456 -1.91 -10.72 37.11
C PHE A 456 -1.09 -9.49 37.50
N PRO A 457 0.26 -9.55 37.48
CA PRO A 457 1.09 -8.56 38.15
C PRO A 457 1.25 -7.25 37.38
N SER A 458 1.26 -7.28 36.04
CA SER A 458 1.57 -6.10 35.20
C SER A 458 0.31 -5.34 34.79
N GLN A 459 0.01 -4.24 35.49
CA GLN A 459 -1.11 -3.36 35.13
C GLN A 459 -0.88 -2.61 33.81
N GLU A 460 0.38 -2.28 33.49
CA GLU A 460 0.75 -1.60 32.24
C GLU A 460 0.45 -2.49 31.02
N HIS A 461 0.81 -3.78 31.09
CA HIS A 461 0.47 -4.76 30.05
C HIS A 461 -1.05 -4.82 29.86
N LEU A 462 -1.82 -4.96 30.95
CA LEU A 462 -3.29 -5.00 30.90
C LEU A 462 -3.89 -3.74 30.27
N GLN A 463 -3.36 -2.55 30.57
CA GLN A 463 -3.81 -1.29 29.96
C GLN A 463 -3.54 -1.25 28.44
N LYS A 464 -2.36 -1.71 27.99
CA LYS A 464 -1.99 -1.72 26.57
C LYS A 464 -2.89 -2.61 25.71
N ILE A 465 -3.42 -3.69 26.28
CA ILE A 465 -4.36 -4.61 25.62
C ILE A 465 -5.84 -4.33 25.94
N GLN A 466 -6.13 -3.17 26.55
CA GLN A 466 -7.49 -2.72 26.91
C GLN A 466 -8.24 -3.65 27.89
N ALA A 467 -7.51 -4.34 28.77
CA ALA A 467 -8.08 -5.15 29.85
C ALA A 467 -8.17 -4.34 31.16
N TYR A 468 -9.29 -3.67 31.39
CA TYR A 468 -9.45 -2.74 32.53
C TYR A 468 -9.75 -3.42 33.89
N ASN A 469 -10.29 -4.63 33.88
CA ASN A 469 -10.61 -5.38 35.10
C ASN A 469 -9.37 -6.10 35.66
N ARG A 470 -9.32 -6.34 36.98
CA ARG A 470 -8.27 -7.20 37.57
C ARG A 470 -8.38 -8.61 37.01
N VAL A 471 -7.26 -9.20 36.62
CA VAL A 471 -7.24 -10.53 36.02
C VAL A 471 -6.71 -11.53 37.04
N PRO A 472 -7.50 -12.51 37.51
CA PRO A 472 -6.99 -13.55 38.40
C PRO A 472 -5.98 -14.44 37.68
N LEU A 473 -4.96 -14.87 38.41
CA LEU A 473 -3.87 -15.68 37.88
C LEU A 473 -4.05 -17.15 38.32
N LEU A 474 -4.08 -18.06 37.35
CA LEU A 474 -4.08 -19.52 37.58
C LEU A 474 -2.62 -20.00 37.63
N ASN A 475 -2.11 -20.21 38.84
CA ASN A 475 -0.71 -20.53 39.10
C ASN A 475 -0.55 -21.61 40.20
N PRO A 476 0.67 -22.07 40.55
CA PRO A 476 0.83 -23.08 41.60
C PRO A 476 0.31 -22.67 42.99
N LEU A 477 0.16 -21.37 43.27
CA LEU A 477 -0.39 -20.84 44.53
C LEU A 477 -1.92 -20.78 44.51
N GLN A 478 -2.52 -20.63 43.32
CA GLN A 478 -3.95 -20.63 43.04
C GLN A 478 -4.23 -21.58 41.86
N PRO A 479 -4.19 -22.91 42.08
CA PRO A 479 -4.27 -23.91 41.00
C PRO A 479 -5.69 -24.17 40.51
N GLU A 480 -6.71 -23.67 41.22
CA GLU A 480 -8.12 -23.84 40.86
C GLU A 480 -8.84 -22.48 40.86
N ILE A 481 -9.68 -22.25 39.86
CA ILE A 481 -10.60 -21.11 39.79
C ILE A 481 -11.95 -21.59 39.28
N THR A 482 -13.01 -21.28 40.03
CA THR A 482 -14.40 -21.58 39.70
C THR A 482 -15.14 -20.34 39.22
N PHE A 483 -15.95 -20.50 38.17
CA PHE A 483 -16.80 -19.47 37.60
C PHE A 483 -18.26 -19.92 37.61
N ASN A 484 -19.16 -18.99 37.93
CA ASN A 484 -20.60 -19.19 37.82
C ASN A 484 -21.12 -18.28 36.70
N ILE A 485 -21.66 -18.87 35.63
CA ILE A 485 -22.15 -18.17 34.44
C ILE A 485 -23.67 -18.32 34.37
N THR A 486 -24.40 -17.21 34.40
CA THR A 486 -25.86 -17.24 34.26
C THR A 486 -26.26 -17.23 32.79
N VAL A 487 -26.98 -18.26 32.35
CA VAL A 487 -27.49 -18.43 30.97
C VAL A 487 -29.01 -18.16 30.89
N PRO A 488 -29.51 -17.61 29.77
CA PRO A 488 -30.91 -17.18 29.66
C PRO A 488 -31.89 -18.34 29.48
N LYS A 489 -31.46 -19.42 28.83
CA LYS A 489 -32.29 -20.60 28.52
C LYS A 489 -31.49 -21.88 28.76
N PRO A 490 -32.12 -22.95 29.29
CA PRO A 490 -31.54 -24.28 29.27
C PRO A 490 -31.24 -24.74 27.84
N GLY A 491 -30.17 -25.49 27.63
CA GLY A 491 -29.75 -25.95 26.30
C GLY A 491 -28.25 -26.26 26.20
N PRO A 492 -27.76 -26.62 25.00
CA PRO A 492 -26.34 -26.87 24.74
C PRO A 492 -25.57 -25.56 24.55
N TYR A 493 -24.43 -25.42 25.24
CA TYR A 493 -23.55 -24.27 25.18
C TYR A 493 -22.09 -24.66 24.93
N VAL A 494 -21.38 -23.81 24.21
CA VAL A 494 -19.92 -23.84 24.03
C VAL A 494 -19.28 -22.80 24.92
N LEU A 495 -18.20 -23.17 25.62
CA LEU A 495 -17.51 -22.30 26.55
C LEU A 495 -16.23 -21.74 25.93
N VAL A 496 -16.06 -20.41 25.98
CA VAL A 496 -14.94 -19.68 25.39
C VAL A 496 -14.27 -18.80 26.44
N VAL A 497 -12.95 -18.84 26.53
CA VAL A 497 -12.16 -18.13 27.54
C VAL A 497 -11.25 -17.10 26.87
N ASN A 498 -11.32 -15.84 27.30
CA ASN A 498 -10.30 -14.84 26.99
C ASN A 498 -9.24 -14.84 28.10
N TYR A 499 -7.98 -14.88 27.71
CA TYR A 499 -6.85 -15.05 28.63
C TYR A 499 -5.62 -14.23 28.20
N VAL A 500 -4.70 -14.08 29.14
CA VAL A 500 -3.42 -13.37 28.98
C VAL A 500 -2.31 -14.16 29.67
N THR A 501 -1.08 -14.09 29.17
CA THR A 501 0.07 -14.75 29.80
C THR A 501 1.13 -13.71 30.17
N PRO A 502 1.94 -13.96 31.22
CA PRO A 502 3.15 -13.17 31.45
C PRO A 502 4.09 -13.22 30.23
N LEU A 503 4.81 -12.13 29.96
CA LEU A 503 5.65 -11.99 28.76
C LEU A 503 6.91 -12.89 28.81
N ASP A 504 7.28 -13.34 30.01
CA ASP A 504 8.41 -14.21 30.31
C ASP A 504 8.06 -15.72 30.28
N ASP A 505 6.77 -16.08 30.29
CA ASP A 505 6.32 -17.48 30.19
C ASP A 505 5.80 -17.79 28.78
N LEU A 506 6.63 -18.45 27.98
CA LEU A 506 6.33 -18.84 26.59
C LEU A 506 5.80 -20.28 26.46
N ARG A 507 5.46 -20.94 27.57
CA ARG A 507 4.99 -22.33 27.55
C ARG A 507 3.52 -22.41 27.17
N THR A 508 3.11 -23.59 26.68
CA THR A 508 1.69 -23.93 26.59
C THR A 508 1.22 -24.50 27.92
N HIS A 509 0.06 -24.05 28.39
CA HIS A 509 -0.55 -24.48 29.63
C HIS A 509 -1.79 -25.32 29.35
N ASN A 510 -1.83 -26.54 29.89
CA ASN A 510 -2.99 -27.43 29.79
C ASN A 510 -3.81 -27.34 31.08
N ILE A 511 -5.07 -26.96 30.94
CA ILE A 511 -6.00 -26.74 32.05
C ILE A 511 -7.10 -27.78 31.94
N SER A 512 -7.33 -28.51 33.02
CA SER A 512 -8.48 -29.40 33.14
C SER A 512 -9.72 -28.59 33.51
N VAL A 513 -10.83 -28.91 32.87
CA VAL A 513 -12.10 -28.20 33.02
C VAL A 513 -13.17 -29.18 33.48
N ARG A 514 -13.95 -28.79 34.48
CA ARG A 514 -15.06 -29.59 35.01
C ARG A 514 -16.33 -28.75 35.06
N THR A 515 -17.42 -29.28 34.54
CA THR A 515 -18.73 -28.61 34.48
C THR A 515 -19.82 -29.50 35.02
N GLN A 516 -20.73 -28.94 35.81
CA GLN A 516 -21.85 -29.70 36.37
C GLN A 516 -23.06 -29.66 35.42
N THR A 517 -23.51 -30.82 34.94
CA THR A 517 -24.61 -30.97 33.96
C THR A 517 -25.66 -32.01 34.43
N ARG A 518 -26.71 -32.23 33.63
CA ARG A 518 -27.76 -33.26 33.83
C ARG A 518 -27.20 -34.66 34.05
N ASN A 519 -26.15 -34.99 33.31
CA ASN A 519 -25.57 -36.32 33.22
C ASN A 519 -24.47 -36.56 34.27
N GLY A 520 -24.25 -35.57 35.14
CA GLY A 520 -23.17 -35.55 36.11
C GLY A 520 -22.10 -34.51 35.78
N GLU A 521 -20.91 -34.71 36.32
CA GLU A 521 -19.75 -33.87 36.05
C GLU A 521 -19.17 -34.23 34.67
N GLU A 522 -19.20 -33.30 33.73
CA GLU A 522 -18.57 -33.44 32.42
C GLU A 522 -17.16 -32.86 32.46
N LEU A 523 -16.22 -33.56 31.79
CA LEU A 523 -14.81 -33.21 31.74
C LEU A 523 -14.48 -32.56 30.40
N GLY A 524 -13.65 -31.53 30.45
CA GLY A 524 -13.06 -30.88 29.27
C GLY A 524 -11.62 -30.46 29.53
N GLN A 525 -11.02 -29.85 28.52
CA GLN A 525 -9.65 -29.37 28.56
C GLN A 525 -9.50 -28.05 27.81
N LEU A 526 -8.58 -27.21 28.28
CA LEU A 526 -8.20 -25.95 27.67
C LEU A 526 -6.69 -25.95 27.44
N LYS A 527 -6.26 -25.56 26.23
CA LYS A 527 -4.85 -25.34 25.91
C LYS A 527 -4.59 -23.84 25.75
N PHE A 528 -4.00 -23.19 26.75
CA PHE A 528 -3.60 -21.79 26.65
C PHE A 528 -2.18 -21.69 26.10
N TYR A 529 -2.06 -21.17 24.88
CA TYR A 529 -0.79 -20.83 24.25
C TYR A 529 -0.20 -19.54 24.82
N ALA A 530 1.11 -19.34 24.67
CA ALA A 530 1.73 -18.07 25.01
C ALA A 530 1.05 -16.90 24.27
N CYS A 531 0.72 -15.83 24.99
CA CYS A 531 0.00 -14.68 24.47
C CYS A 531 0.76 -13.36 24.69
N PRO A 532 1.92 -13.15 24.05
CA PRO A 532 2.70 -11.91 24.15
C PRO A 532 2.18 -10.80 23.22
N TYR A 533 0.93 -10.87 22.77
CA TYR A 533 0.41 -10.07 21.67
C TYR A 533 -0.29 -8.79 22.13
N SER A 534 -0.39 -7.83 21.22
CA SER A 534 -1.12 -6.56 21.41
C SER A 534 -2.64 -6.71 21.56
N THR A 535 -3.16 -7.95 21.48
CA THR A 535 -4.56 -8.32 21.67
C THR A 535 -4.62 -9.54 22.59
N MET A 536 -5.62 -9.57 23.46
CA MET A 536 -5.89 -10.74 24.31
C MET A 536 -6.17 -11.99 23.49
N CYS A 537 -5.69 -13.14 23.96
CA CYS A 537 -5.92 -14.41 23.29
C CYS A 537 -7.25 -15.02 23.74
N ARG A 538 -7.81 -15.87 22.87
CA ARG A 538 -9.10 -16.52 23.09
C ARG A 538 -9.00 -18.01 22.78
N GLN A 539 -9.62 -18.83 23.62
CA GLN A 539 -9.62 -20.27 23.45
C GLN A 539 -10.97 -20.91 23.77
N VAL A 540 -11.31 -21.98 23.07
CA VAL A 540 -12.51 -22.79 23.34
C VAL A 540 -12.20 -23.98 24.24
N VAL A 541 -13.13 -24.36 25.10
CA VAL A 541 -13.02 -25.62 25.87
C VAL A 541 -13.22 -26.78 24.91
N ALA A 542 -12.23 -27.68 24.86
CA ALA A 542 -12.31 -28.90 24.07
C ALA A 542 -12.80 -30.07 24.94
N ASP A 543 -13.47 -31.04 24.30
CA ASP A 543 -13.84 -32.30 24.95
C ASP A 543 -12.62 -33.23 25.11
N THR A 544 -12.85 -34.43 25.66
CA THR A 544 -11.82 -35.45 25.88
C THR A 544 -11.24 -36.05 24.59
N PHE A 545 -11.90 -35.87 23.44
CA PHE A 545 -11.47 -36.31 22.12
C PHE A 545 -10.84 -35.18 21.29
N ASN A 546 -10.62 -33.99 21.89
CA ASN A 546 -10.20 -32.77 21.21
C ASN A 546 -11.23 -32.26 20.18
N GLY A 547 -12.51 -32.58 20.35
CA GLY A 547 -13.62 -31.89 19.71
C GLY A 547 -14.01 -30.62 20.46
N VAL A 548 -14.97 -29.86 19.92
CA VAL A 548 -15.52 -28.69 20.62
C VAL A 548 -16.36 -29.19 21.79
N GLY A 549 -16.05 -28.76 23.02
CA GLY A 549 -16.81 -29.12 24.21
C GLY A 549 -18.20 -28.48 24.20
N VAL A 550 -19.24 -29.30 24.10
CA VAL A 550 -20.65 -28.87 24.12
C VAL A 550 -21.28 -29.36 25.42
N TYR A 551 -21.68 -28.41 26.27
CA TYR A 551 -22.19 -28.67 27.62
C TYR A 551 -23.68 -28.39 27.69
N THR A 552 -24.48 -29.40 28.03
CA THR A 552 -25.94 -29.26 28.13
C THR A 552 -26.34 -28.80 29.54
N VAL A 553 -27.02 -27.66 29.62
CA VAL A 553 -27.37 -26.99 30.87
C VAL A 553 -28.88 -27.10 31.11
N ASP A 554 -29.28 -27.66 32.24
CA ASP A 554 -30.71 -27.83 32.59
C ASP A 554 -31.30 -26.60 33.29
N GLY A 555 -30.46 -25.86 34.00
CA GLY A 555 -30.85 -24.68 34.78
C GLY A 555 -30.41 -23.38 34.12
N ASN A 556 -30.37 -22.33 34.92
CA ASN A 556 -29.98 -20.99 34.45
C ASN A 556 -28.50 -20.68 34.74
N ASN A 557 -27.72 -21.63 35.27
CA ASN A 557 -26.35 -21.40 35.70
C ASN A 557 -25.42 -22.53 35.26
N ILE A 558 -24.23 -22.18 34.81
CA ILE A 558 -23.11 -23.08 34.51
C ILE A 558 -22.05 -22.87 35.59
N LEU A 559 -21.74 -23.93 36.34
CA LEU A 559 -20.61 -23.94 37.27
C LEU A 559 -19.40 -24.56 36.56
N LEU A 560 -18.40 -23.74 36.28
CA LEU A 560 -17.17 -24.11 35.58
C LEU A 560 -16.00 -24.10 36.55
N VAL A 561 -15.33 -25.24 36.74
CA VAL A 561 -14.11 -25.35 37.54
C VAL A 561 -12.92 -25.54 36.62
N MET A 562 -11.96 -24.62 36.66
CA MET A 562 -10.69 -24.72 35.94
C MET A 562 -9.57 -25.09 36.91
N ASN A 563 -8.85 -26.16 36.61
CA ASN A 563 -7.72 -26.63 37.42
C ASN A 563 -6.46 -26.81 36.55
N GLY A 564 -5.40 -26.11 36.94
CA GLY A 564 -4.11 -26.08 36.26
C GLY A 564 -2.97 -26.56 37.15
N VAL A 565 -2.22 -27.56 36.69
CA VAL A 565 -0.99 -28.03 37.35
C VAL A 565 0.21 -27.34 36.71
N ASN A 566 0.97 -26.56 37.50
CA ASN A 566 2.14 -25.82 37.04
C ASN A 566 1.86 -24.81 35.89
N THR A 567 0.73 -24.12 35.99
CA THR A 567 0.28 -23.09 35.04
C THR A 567 0.71 -21.69 35.46
N ASN A 568 0.63 -20.72 34.55
CA ASN A 568 0.85 -19.31 34.88
C ASN A 568 0.06 -18.42 33.91
N VAL A 569 -1.28 -18.45 34.01
CA VAL A 569 -2.17 -17.83 33.03
C VAL A 569 -3.20 -16.93 33.70
N GLY A 570 -3.36 -15.71 33.20
CA GLY A 570 -4.41 -14.79 33.62
C GLY A 570 -5.72 -15.07 32.89
N VAL A 571 -6.80 -15.34 33.63
CA VAL A 571 -8.13 -15.59 33.06
C VAL A 571 -8.97 -14.32 33.15
N HIS A 572 -9.26 -13.68 32.02
CA HIS A 572 -9.98 -12.41 32.03
C HIS A 572 -11.50 -12.57 32.01
N SER A 573 -12.03 -13.51 31.22
CA SER A 573 -13.47 -13.71 31.11
C SER A 573 -13.80 -15.06 30.47
N VAL A 574 -14.90 -15.67 30.89
CA VAL A 574 -15.47 -16.89 30.33
C VAL A 574 -16.85 -16.59 29.75
N TYR A 575 -17.10 -17.00 28.52
CA TYR A 575 -18.35 -16.83 27.79
C TYR A 575 -19.03 -18.17 27.56
N ALA A 576 -20.36 -18.18 27.62
CA ALA A 576 -21.21 -19.30 27.25
C ALA A 576 -22.02 -18.92 26.00
N ILE A 577 -21.70 -19.56 24.88
CA ILE A 577 -22.29 -19.30 23.56
C ILE A 577 -23.24 -20.45 23.23
N PRO A 578 -24.52 -20.19 22.90
CA PRO A 578 -25.44 -21.25 22.45
C PRO A 578 -24.84 -22.04 21.30
N TYR A 579 -24.93 -23.37 21.32
CA TYR A 579 -24.32 -24.23 20.30
C TYR A 579 -24.78 -23.89 18.86
N GLU A 580 -26.03 -23.46 18.70
CA GLU A 580 -26.60 -23.04 17.41
C GLU A 580 -25.99 -21.74 16.85
N GLU A 581 -25.36 -20.91 17.70
CA GLU A 581 -24.69 -19.67 17.33
C GLU A 581 -23.16 -19.77 17.33
N TRP A 582 -22.61 -20.94 17.69
CA TRP A 582 -21.18 -21.17 17.74
C TRP A 582 -20.56 -21.19 16.34
N SER A 583 -19.40 -20.54 16.21
CA SER A 583 -18.60 -20.61 14.99
C SER A 583 -17.12 -20.57 15.34
N MET A 584 -16.32 -21.32 14.59
CA MET A 584 -14.86 -21.34 14.72
C MET A 584 -14.22 -19.96 14.50
N ASP A 585 -14.85 -19.07 13.73
CA ASP A 585 -14.36 -17.70 13.54
C ASP A 585 -14.27 -16.92 14.87
N GLN A 586 -15.08 -17.29 15.86
CA GLN A 586 -15.06 -16.64 17.17
C GLN A 586 -13.74 -16.82 17.89
N ILE A 587 -12.94 -17.84 17.57
CA ILE A 587 -11.61 -18.07 18.15
C ILE A 587 -10.47 -17.91 17.13
N ARG A 588 -10.78 -17.40 15.92
CA ARG A 588 -9.80 -17.17 14.86
C ARG A 588 -9.42 -15.69 14.80
N PRO A 589 -8.16 -15.31 15.08
CA PRO A 589 -7.74 -13.93 14.92
C PRO A 589 -7.67 -13.54 13.43
N LYS A 590 -8.18 -12.34 13.10
CA LYS A 590 -8.13 -11.74 11.75
C LYS A 590 -7.34 -10.43 11.76
N PRO A 591 -6.62 -10.11 10.67
CA PRO A 591 -5.79 -8.91 10.61
C PRO A 591 -6.63 -7.64 10.61
N VAL A 592 -6.14 -6.61 11.31
CA VAL A 592 -6.76 -5.27 11.42
C VAL A 592 -6.00 -4.27 10.55
N CYS A 593 -4.69 -4.19 10.73
CA CYS A 593 -3.83 -3.24 10.04
C CYS A 593 -2.36 -3.66 10.21
N VAL A 594 -1.47 -3.06 9.42
CA VAL A 594 -0.04 -3.05 9.73
C VAL A 594 0.25 -1.87 10.65
N ARG A 595 0.91 -2.11 11.79
CA ARG A 595 1.32 -1.06 12.75
C ARG A 595 2.81 -0.76 12.65
N LYS A 596 3.16 0.51 12.86
CA LYS A 596 4.53 1.01 13.05
C LYS A 596 4.50 2.05 14.16
N ASN A 597 5.41 1.97 15.13
CA ASN A 597 5.42 2.85 16.31
C ASN A 597 4.04 2.95 17.01
N GLY A 598 3.28 1.86 17.02
CA GLY A 598 1.95 1.80 17.63
C GLY A 598 0.79 2.39 16.81
N THR A 599 1.01 3.01 15.64
CA THR A 599 -0.07 3.54 14.78
C THR A 599 -0.34 2.61 13.59
N CYS A 600 -1.61 2.49 13.16
CA CYS A 600 -1.99 1.74 11.97
C CYS A 600 -1.62 2.51 10.70
N ILE A 601 -1.10 1.78 9.70
CA ILE A 601 -0.84 2.28 8.35
C ILE A 601 -1.94 1.72 7.44
N PRO A 602 -2.69 2.57 6.72
CA PRO A 602 -3.73 2.12 5.80
C PRO A 602 -3.11 1.32 4.65
N SER A 603 -3.79 0.24 4.26
CA SER A 603 -3.40 -0.61 3.13
C SER A 603 -4.34 -0.35 1.95
N THR A 604 -3.90 -0.67 0.74
CA THR A 604 -4.73 -0.52 -0.46
C THR A 604 -4.92 -1.87 -1.15
N PHE A 605 -5.84 -1.94 -2.11
CA PHE A 605 -6.13 -3.16 -2.86
C PHE A 605 -5.84 -2.96 -4.34
N HIS A 606 -5.41 -4.02 -5.02
CA HIS A 606 -5.24 -3.99 -6.47
C HIS A 606 -6.59 -3.89 -7.18
N ASN A 607 -6.74 -2.90 -8.06
CA ASN A 607 -7.89 -2.78 -8.95
C ASN A 607 -7.49 -3.25 -10.35
N PRO A 608 -8.17 -4.26 -10.91
CA PRO A 608 -7.95 -4.69 -12.29
C PRO A 608 -8.14 -3.51 -13.27
N PRO A 609 -7.46 -3.52 -14.43
CA PRO A 609 -7.69 -2.52 -15.47
C PRO A 609 -9.17 -2.53 -15.91
N GLU A 610 -9.68 -1.39 -16.38
CA GLU A 610 -11.07 -1.22 -16.83
C GLU A 610 -12.16 -1.48 -15.76
N THR A 611 -11.77 -1.57 -14.49
CA THR A 611 -12.72 -1.71 -13.37
C THR A 611 -13.58 -0.46 -13.21
N LYS A 612 -14.89 -0.64 -13.12
CA LYS A 612 -15.81 0.42 -12.70
C LYS A 612 -16.09 0.32 -11.21
N LYS A 613 -15.69 1.35 -10.46
CA LYS A 613 -16.01 1.52 -9.04
C LYS A 613 -17.35 2.25 -8.90
N ILE A 614 -18.28 1.69 -8.12
CA ILE A 614 -19.57 2.30 -7.80
C ILE A 614 -19.68 2.40 -6.28
N GLN A 615 -19.73 3.62 -5.77
CA GLN A 615 -19.90 3.91 -4.35
C GLN A 615 -21.35 3.73 -3.92
N PHE A 616 -21.59 3.16 -2.73
CA PHE A 616 -22.96 2.94 -2.23
C PHE A 616 -23.59 4.25 -1.71
N GLU A 617 -22.78 5.21 -1.31
CA GLU A 617 -23.16 6.54 -0.83
C GLU A 617 -23.47 7.54 -1.95
N ASP A 618 -22.96 7.30 -3.15
CA ASP A 618 -23.02 8.23 -4.27
C ASP A 618 -24.43 8.29 -4.89
N LYS A 619 -24.95 9.51 -5.05
CA LYS A 619 -26.23 9.78 -5.72
C LYS A 619 -26.04 9.72 -7.23
N LEU A 620 -26.04 8.52 -7.82
CA LEU A 620 -26.03 8.36 -9.27
C LEU A 620 -27.32 8.95 -9.89
N GLU A 621 -27.14 10.08 -10.59
CA GLU A 621 -28.04 10.68 -11.60
C GLU A 621 -29.56 10.47 -11.41
N GLY A 622 -30.15 11.24 -10.48
CA GLY A 622 -31.51 11.78 -10.71
C GLY A 622 -32.72 10.96 -10.25
N GLU A 623 -32.58 9.79 -9.62
CA GLU A 623 -33.74 9.13 -8.97
C GLU A 623 -33.41 8.64 -7.56
N LEU A 624 -34.22 9.08 -6.59
CA LEU A 624 -34.21 8.62 -5.20
C LEU A 624 -34.22 7.08 -5.15
N ALA A 625 -33.15 6.47 -4.64
CA ALA A 625 -33.25 5.14 -4.05
C ALA A 625 -34.31 5.22 -2.96
N LYS A 626 -35.43 4.51 -3.13
CA LYS A 626 -36.62 4.67 -2.27
C LYS A 626 -36.38 4.28 -0.81
N ASN A 627 -35.32 3.54 -0.51
CA ASN A 627 -34.92 3.08 0.81
C ASN A 627 -33.40 3.26 0.97
N GLN A 628 -32.93 4.42 1.44
CA GLN A 628 -31.50 4.63 1.69
C GLN A 628 -31.18 4.33 3.17
N PRO A 629 -30.37 3.31 3.48
CA PRO A 629 -29.95 3.02 4.84
C PRO A 629 -29.07 4.13 5.44
N ALA A 630 -28.92 4.14 6.76
CA ALA A 630 -28.13 5.08 7.52
C ALA A 630 -26.66 5.09 7.06
N LEU A 631 -26.12 6.30 6.85
CA LEU A 631 -24.70 6.52 6.57
C LEU A 631 -23.91 6.48 7.88
N PHE A 632 -22.82 5.72 7.88
CA PHE A 632 -21.86 5.65 8.99
C PHE A 632 -20.53 6.26 8.54
N ILE A 633 -20.00 7.21 9.31
CA ILE A 633 -18.74 7.89 9.00
C ILE A 633 -17.68 7.44 10.01
N ASP A 634 -16.58 6.88 9.52
CA ASP A 634 -15.41 6.51 10.32
C ASP A 634 -14.14 7.05 9.65
N ASN A 635 -13.37 7.88 10.36
CA ASN A 635 -12.11 8.45 9.91
C ASN A 635 -12.10 8.87 8.42
N GLU A 636 -13.05 9.72 8.02
CA GLU A 636 -13.24 10.27 6.66
C GLU A 636 -13.84 9.31 5.60
N THR A 637 -13.98 8.01 5.91
CA THR A 637 -14.68 7.05 5.04
C THR A 637 -16.17 6.97 5.37
N THR A 638 -17.02 6.95 4.35
CA THR A 638 -18.48 6.86 4.49
C THR A 638 -18.95 5.48 4.06
N TYR A 639 -19.73 4.81 4.91
CA TYR A 639 -20.29 3.49 4.65
C TYR A 639 -21.81 3.53 4.67
N VAL A 640 -22.43 2.60 3.93
CA VAL A 640 -23.85 2.27 4.07
C VAL A 640 -23.98 1.12 5.08
N LEU A 641 -24.71 1.34 6.18
CA LEU A 641 -24.96 0.33 7.19
C LEU A 641 -26.20 -0.48 6.84
N LEU A 642 -26.05 -1.80 6.64
CA LEU A 642 -27.17 -2.73 6.59
C LEU A 642 -27.36 -3.38 7.96
N ASN A 643 -28.58 -3.32 8.49
CA ASN A 643 -28.95 -3.88 9.80
C ASN A 643 -30.40 -4.39 9.79
N ALA A 644 -30.88 -4.93 10.92
CA ALA A 644 -32.23 -5.49 11.02
C ALA A 644 -33.38 -4.52 10.68
N THR A 645 -33.19 -3.20 10.84
CA THR A 645 -34.21 -2.19 10.50
C THR A 645 -34.11 -1.72 9.05
N GLU A 646 -32.91 -1.66 8.50
CA GLU A 646 -32.59 -1.23 7.13
C GLU A 646 -31.76 -2.34 6.49
N ASN A 647 -32.45 -3.40 6.08
CA ASN A 647 -31.81 -4.68 5.71
C ASN A 647 -31.54 -4.82 4.21
N THR A 648 -31.85 -3.80 3.40
CA THR A 648 -31.72 -3.83 1.94
C THR A 648 -31.15 -2.54 1.38
N VAL A 649 -30.32 -2.64 0.33
CA VAL A 649 -29.85 -1.50 -0.47
C VAL A 649 -29.90 -1.86 -1.96
N ASP A 650 -30.37 -0.92 -2.77
CA ASP A 650 -30.41 -1.04 -4.24
C ASP A 650 -29.32 -0.16 -4.86
N LEU A 651 -28.53 -0.75 -5.75
CA LEU A 651 -27.46 -0.08 -6.48
C LEU A 651 -27.70 -0.20 -7.99
N LYS A 652 -27.80 0.94 -8.68
CA LYS A 652 -27.95 0.99 -10.14
C LYS A 652 -26.58 1.25 -10.78
N GLY A 653 -26.25 0.51 -11.84
CA GLY A 653 -24.98 0.64 -12.54
C GLY A 653 -25.10 0.46 -14.05
N LYS A 654 -24.05 0.86 -14.77
CA LYS A 654 -23.93 0.66 -16.23
C LYS A 654 -22.57 0.07 -16.60
N VAL A 655 -22.52 -0.84 -17.55
CA VAL A 655 -21.27 -1.38 -18.12
C VAL A 655 -20.94 -0.73 -19.47
N PRO A 656 -19.65 -0.56 -19.82
CA PRO A 656 -19.25 0.12 -21.06
C PRO A 656 -19.54 -0.71 -22.32
N THR A 657 -19.48 -2.05 -22.23
CA THR A 657 -19.73 -2.97 -23.35
C THR A 657 -20.51 -4.19 -22.87
N PRO A 658 -21.38 -4.80 -23.70
CA PRO A 658 -22.01 -6.08 -23.39
C PRO A 658 -20.96 -7.19 -23.21
N GLY A 659 -21.09 -8.03 -22.17
CA GLY A 659 -20.12 -9.09 -21.88
C GLY A 659 -20.34 -9.79 -20.53
N TYR A 660 -19.38 -10.63 -20.14
CA TYR A 660 -19.37 -11.27 -18.81
C TYR A 660 -18.58 -10.43 -17.82
N TYR A 661 -19.17 -10.21 -16.65
CA TYR A 661 -18.60 -9.42 -15.58
C TYR A 661 -18.62 -10.17 -14.25
N THR A 662 -17.66 -9.85 -13.40
CA THR A 662 -17.56 -10.31 -12.03
C THR A 662 -17.71 -9.11 -11.09
N PHE A 663 -18.49 -9.30 -10.03
CA PHE A 663 -18.75 -8.28 -9.04
C PHE A 663 -17.94 -8.54 -7.77
N ILE A 664 -17.24 -7.52 -7.29
CA ILE A 664 -16.48 -7.57 -6.04
C ILE A 664 -17.06 -6.54 -5.08
N LEU A 665 -17.57 -7.01 -3.95
CA LEU A 665 -18.11 -6.17 -2.88
C LEU A 665 -17.01 -5.81 -1.88
N HIS A 666 -16.79 -4.51 -1.64
CA HIS A 666 -15.92 -4.01 -0.59
C HIS A 666 -16.75 -3.66 0.65
N TYR A 667 -16.40 -4.24 1.80
CA TYR A 667 -17.17 -4.15 3.04
C TYR A 667 -16.29 -4.13 4.29
N ARG A 668 -16.88 -3.74 5.42
CA ARG A 668 -16.29 -3.85 6.76
C ARG A 668 -17.25 -4.52 7.72
N GLN A 669 -16.74 -5.46 8.52
CA GLN A 669 -17.56 -6.31 9.40
C GLN A 669 -16.75 -6.73 10.65
N PRO A 670 -16.66 -5.90 11.70
CA PRO A 670 -15.82 -6.21 12.85
C PRO A 670 -16.53 -7.06 13.94
N HIS A 671 -17.82 -7.35 13.80
CA HIS A 671 -18.64 -7.81 14.94
C HIS A 671 -19.01 -9.30 14.94
N TYR A 672 -19.16 -9.92 13.77
CA TYR A 672 -19.83 -11.21 13.63
C TYR A 672 -18.88 -12.26 13.00
N PRO A 673 -19.14 -13.55 13.24
CA PRO A 673 -18.63 -14.64 12.40
C PRO A 673 -19.10 -14.52 10.95
N ALA A 674 -18.52 -15.28 10.03
CA ALA A 674 -18.92 -15.25 8.64
C ALA A 674 -20.42 -15.53 8.43
N PHE A 675 -21.04 -14.80 7.50
CA PHE A 675 -22.43 -15.00 7.06
C PHE A 675 -22.58 -14.58 5.59
N ASP A 676 -23.60 -15.09 4.92
CA ASP A 676 -23.88 -14.74 3.52
C ASP A 676 -24.83 -13.55 3.43
N LEU A 677 -24.56 -12.61 2.52
CA LEU A 677 -25.54 -11.63 2.04
C LEU A 677 -26.26 -12.20 0.82
N ASP A 678 -27.57 -12.01 0.77
CA ASP A 678 -28.37 -12.32 -0.41
C ASP A 678 -28.26 -11.18 -1.43
N VAL A 679 -27.99 -11.50 -2.69
CA VAL A 679 -27.80 -10.54 -3.76
C VAL A 679 -28.69 -10.89 -4.95
N LEU A 680 -29.47 -9.92 -5.43
CA LEU A 680 -30.27 -10.05 -6.64
C LEU A 680 -29.73 -9.11 -7.71
N VAL A 681 -29.30 -9.65 -8.85
CA VAL A 681 -28.84 -8.85 -9.99
C VAL A 681 -29.87 -8.89 -11.11
N GLN A 682 -30.24 -7.72 -11.60
CA GLN A 682 -31.24 -7.52 -12.65
C GLN A 682 -30.65 -6.76 -13.84
N ASN A 683 -30.70 -7.34 -15.04
CA ASN A 683 -30.32 -6.69 -16.31
C ASN A 683 -31.24 -7.18 -17.46
N GLY A 684 -32.53 -7.31 -17.19
CA GLY A 684 -33.50 -8.00 -18.05
C GLY A 684 -33.56 -9.52 -17.85
N GLN A 685 -32.55 -10.10 -17.18
CA GLN A 685 -32.56 -11.42 -16.55
C GLN A 685 -32.35 -11.27 -15.05
N TYR A 686 -32.78 -12.26 -14.27
CA TYR A 686 -32.64 -12.30 -12.80
C TYR A 686 -31.59 -13.33 -12.42
N TYR A 687 -30.61 -12.91 -11.62
CA TYR A 687 -29.61 -13.79 -11.02
C TYR A 687 -29.75 -13.74 -9.50
N GLU A 688 -29.98 -14.90 -8.88
CA GLU A 688 -29.98 -15.06 -7.43
C GLU A 688 -28.59 -15.50 -6.98
N ALA A 689 -27.90 -14.58 -6.31
CA ALA A 689 -26.51 -14.74 -5.91
C ALA A 689 -26.33 -14.51 -4.41
N LYS A 690 -25.15 -14.89 -3.91
CA LYS A 690 -24.73 -14.68 -2.53
C LYS A 690 -23.34 -14.11 -2.46
N VAL A 691 -23.06 -13.36 -1.39
CA VAL A 691 -21.73 -12.86 -1.07
C VAL A 691 -21.34 -13.34 0.32
N PRO A 692 -20.29 -14.15 0.48
CA PRO A 692 -19.80 -14.56 1.79
C PRO A 692 -19.06 -13.40 2.46
N VAL A 693 -19.67 -12.83 3.50
CA VAL A 693 -19.11 -11.75 4.32
C VAL A 693 -18.42 -12.38 5.52
N GLN A 694 -17.10 -12.28 5.55
CA GLN A 694 -16.24 -12.80 6.61
C GLN A 694 -16.10 -11.78 7.75
N HIS A 695 -15.64 -12.23 8.92
CA HIS A 695 -15.17 -11.30 9.95
C HIS A 695 -14.01 -10.45 9.39
N CYS A 696 -14.27 -9.15 9.25
CA CYS A 696 -13.37 -8.17 8.68
C CYS A 696 -13.21 -6.98 9.64
N PRO A 697 -12.27 -7.06 10.60
CA PRO A 697 -11.93 -5.94 11.45
C PRO A 697 -10.97 -4.95 10.78
N SER A 698 -10.51 -5.23 9.55
CA SER A 698 -9.56 -4.39 8.82
C SER A 698 -10.04 -2.95 8.69
N ASP A 699 -9.14 -2.00 8.96
CA ASP A 699 -9.39 -0.57 8.74
C ASP A 699 -9.51 -0.23 7.25
N SER A 700 -8.89 -1.04 6.38
CA SER A 700 -8.96 -0.86 4.93
C SER A 700 -10.16 -1.58 4.29
N GLY A 701 -10.94 -2.31 5.08
CA GLY A 701 -12.05 -3.15 4.63
C GLY A 701 -11.57 -4.46 3.98
N CYS A 702 -12.53 -5.29 3.54
CA CYS A 702 -12.29 -6.57 2.89
C CYS A 702 -13.12 -6.67 1.61
N ARG A 703 -12.69 -7.56 0.71
CA ARG A 703 -13.36 -7.81 -0.57
C ARG A 703 -13.89 -9.23 -0.64
N ALA A 704 -15.09 -9.40 -1.17
CA ALA A 704 -15.68 -10.69 -1.49
C ALA A 704 -16.34 -10.68 -2.87
N VAL A 705 -16.30 -11.82 -3.55
CA VAL A 705 -16.89 -12.00 -4.87
C VAL A 705 -18.37 -12.37 -4.73
N VAL A 706 -19.21 -11.80 -5.59
CA VAL A 706 -20.60 -12.22 -5.73
C VAL A 706 -20.65 -13.51 -6.54
N THR A 707 -21.29 -14.55 -5.99
CA THR A 707 -21.36 -15.87 -6.64
C THR A 707 -22.78 -16.40 -6.71
N GLU A 708 -23.15 -17.00 -7.83
CA GLU A 708 -24.41 -17.69 -8.05
C GLU A 708 -24.26 -19.20 -7.78
N GLY A 709 -25.23 -19.80 -7.07
CA GLY A 709 -25.42 -21.24 -6.85
C GLY A 709 -24.15 -22.11 -6.86
N ASN A 710 -23.77 -22.62 -8.04
CA ASN A 710 -22.61 -23.48 -8.29
C ASN A 710 -21.24 -22.76 -8.19
N ARG A 711 -21.10 -21.73 -7.35
CA ARG A 711 -19.92 -20.84 -7.28
C ARG A 711 -19.58 -20.19 -8.62
N ASN A 712 -20.60 -19.93 -9.45
CA ASN A 712 -20.41 -19.20 -10.70
C ASN A 712 -20.24 -17.71 -10.39
N ASP A 713 -19.12 -17.13 -10.79
CA ASP A 713 -18.73 -15.73 -10.53
C ASP A 713 -18.90 -14.81 -11.75
N LYS A 714 -19.51 -15.32 -12.83
CA LYS A 714 -19.67 -14.63 -14.11
C LYS A 714 -21.13 -14.31 -14.40
N PHE A 715 -21.40 -13.03 -14.57
CA PHE A 715 -22.73 -12.48 -14.86
C PHE A 715 -22.76 -11.87 -16.26
N SER A 716 -23.73 -12.28 -17.10
CA SER A 716 -23.88 -11.73 -18.45
C SER A 716 -24.64 -10.40 -18.40
N LEU A 717 -23.96 -9.31 -18.73
CA LEU A 717 -24.50 -7.94 -18.71
C LEU A 717 -24.55 -7.33 -20.12
N THR A 718 -25.54 -6.48 -20.37
CA THR A 718 -25.74 -5.81 -21.67
C THR A 718 -25.41 -4.32 -21.57
N GLU A 719 -26.09 -3.59 -20.69
CA GLU A 719 -25.83 -2.15 -20.51
C GLU A 719 -26.15 -1.68 -19.08
N ASN A 720 -27.40 -1.77 -18.62
CA ASN A 720 -27.85 -1.23 -17.34
C ASN A 720 -28.24 -2.36 -16.38
N PHE A 721 -27.68 -2.38 -15.17
CA PHE A 721 -28.05 -3.36 -14.16
C PHE A 721 -28.51 -2.71 -12.86
N ILE A 722 -29.31 -3.46 -12.09
CA ILE A 722 -29.69 -3.14 -10.72
C ILE A 722 -29.23 -4.30 -9.84
N MET A 723 -28.51 -4.00 -8.78
CA MET A 723 -28.10 -4.97 -7.76
C MET A 723 -28.78 -4.62 -6.44
N THR A 724 -29.56 -5.55 -5.91
CA THR A 724 -30.14 -5.45 -4.58
C THR A 724 -29.34 -6.31 -3.63
N VAL A 725 -28.80 -5.73 -2.56
CA VAL A 725 -28.08 -6.46 -1.50
C VAL A 725 -28.95 -6.49 -0.25
N LYS A 726 -29.17 -7.69 0.30
CA LYS A 726 -30.01 -7.94 1.46
C LYS A 726 -29.24 -8.67 2.55
N GLN A 727 -29.38 -8.19 3.78
CA GLN A 727 -28.75 -8.77 4.96
C GLN A 727 -29.69 -9.78 5.67
N PRO A 728 -29.19 -10.94 6.18
CA PRO A 728 -29.97 -11.92 6.95
C PRO A 728 -30.28 -11.45 8.36
N GLU A 729 -31.44 -11.77 8.94
CA GLU A 729 -31.91 -11.29 10.26
C GLU A 729 -30.84 -11.29 11.39
N ASN A 730 -30.84 -10.25 12.23
CA ASN A 730 -29.98 -10.07 13.42
C ASN A 730 -28.46 -9.92 13.21
N LYS A 731 -28.01 -9.53 12.00
CA LYS A 731 -26.61 -9.20 11.70
C LYS A 731 -26.45 -7.74 11.28
N SER A 732 -25.21 -7.29 11.07
CA SER A 732 -24.95 -6.00 10.42
C SER A 732 -23.62 -5.99 9.68
N VAL A 733 -23.56 -5.19 8.61
CA VAL A 733 -22.39 -5.02 7.74
C VAL A 733 -22.32 -3.57 7.25
N LEU A 734 -21.10 -3.06 7.09
CA LEU A 734 -20.83 -1.76 6.51
C LEU A 734 -20.38 -1.97 5.05
N LEU A 735 -21.10 -1.41 4.09
CA LEU A 735 -20.77 -1.49 2.66
C LEU A 735 -20.10 -0.19 2.21
N ASP A 736 -19.04 -0.30 1.43
CA ASP A 736 -18.26 0.86 0.94
C ASP A 736 -18.48 1.08 -0.57
N TYR A 737 -18.00 0.16 -1.40
CA TYR A 737 -18.20 0.21 -2.85
C TYR A 737 -18.31 -1.16 -3.51
N LEU A 738 -18.88 -1.18 -4.70
CA LEU A 738 -18.93 -2.31 -5.60
C LEU A 738 -17.94 -2.08 -6.75
N LEU A 739 -17.13 -3.09 -7.07
CA LEU A 739 -16.34 -3.13 -8.30
C LEU A 739 -17.03 -4.02 -9.33
N VAL A 740 -17.14 -3.50 -10.54
CA VAL A 740 -17.61 -4.23 -11.72
C VAL A 740 -16.42 -4.45 -12.64
N VAL A 741 -15.99 -5.71 -12.76
CA VAL A 741 -14.75 -6.10 -13.46
C VAL A 741 -15.09 -7.02 -14.63
N PRO A 742 -14.55 -6.82 -15.84
CA PRO A 742 -14.66 -7.81 -16.91
C PRO A 742 -14.14 -9.17 -16.45
N ALA A 743 -14.90 -10.24 -16.70
CA ALA A 743 -14.63 -11.56 -16.12
C ALA A 743 -13.29 -12.19 -16.57
N ASP A 744 -12.72 -11.72 -17.68
CA ASP A 744 -11.40 -12.09 -18.20
C ASP A 744 -10.24 -11.33 -17.54
N LEU A 745 -10.51 -10.19 -16.90
CA LEU A 745 -9.54 -9.38 -16.16
C LEU A 745 -9.60 -9.62 -14.65
N TYR A 746 -10.58 -10.39 -14.17
CA TYR A 746 -10.68 -10.77 -12.77
C TYR A 746 -9.52 -11.69 -12.36
N ASP A 747 -8.90 -11.35 -11.23
CA ASP A 747 -7.84 -12.12 -10.59
C ASP A 747 -8.11 -12.19 -9.08
N SER A 748 -7.87 -13.35 -8.47
CA SER A 748 -8.05 -13.53 -7.03
C SER A 748 -7.17 -12.59 -6.19
N ARG A 749 -6.03 -12.12 -6.74
CA ARG A 749 -5.18 -11.09 -6.11
C ARG A 749 -5.91 -9.78 -5.81
N SER A 750 -7.01 -9.48 -6.50
CA SER A 750 -7.83 -8.30 -6.24
C SER A 750 -8.63 -8.37 -4.94
N LEU A 751 -8.69 -9.54 -4.30
CA LEU A 751 -9.34 -9.77 -3.01
C LEU A 751 -8.37 -9.61 -1.82
N GLU A 752 -7.07 -9.55 -2.09
CA GLU A 752 -6.02 -9.44 -1.08
C GLU A 752 -5.54 -7.99 -0.95
N GLU A 753 -5.20 -7.59 0.28
CA GLU A 753 -4.52 -6.32 0.54
C GLU A 753 -3.15 -6.32 -0.15
N GLN A 754 -2.78 -5.21 -0.77
CA GLN A 754 -1.44 -5.03 -1.34
C GLN A 754 -0.38 -4.99 -0.24
N ASP A 755 0.82 -5.43 -0.60
CA ASP A 755 2.00 -5.31 0.24
C ASP A 755 2.27 -3.83 0.60
N LEU A 756 2.87 -3.60 1.76
CA LEU A 756 3.15 -2.26 2.23
C LEU A 756 4.22 -1.60 1.36
N ASP A 757 3.83 -0.57 0.61
CA ASP A 757 4.74 0.25 -0.19
C ASP A 757 5.52 1.25 0.69
N ARG A 758 6.84 1.08 0.74
CA ARG A 758 7.76 1.96 1.48
C ARG A 758 8.59 2.88 0.58
N THR A 759 8.26 2.93 -0.71
CA THR A 759 8.92 3.80 -1.70
C THR A 759 8.82 5.27 -1.31
N GLY A 760 7.63 5.73 -0.90
CA GLY A 760 7.43 7.11 -0.46
C GLY A 760 8.25 7.47 0.78
N GLU A 761 8.39 6.54 1.73
CA GLU A 761 9.25 6.70 2.91
C GLU A 761 10.72 6.82 2.47
N PHE A 762 11.18 5.97 1.56
CA PHE A 762 12.54 6.00 1.05
C PHE A 762 12.87 7.31 0.32
N ILE A 763 12.00 7.77 -0.59
CA ILE A 763 12.23 9.01 -1.35
C ILE A 763 12.30 10.22 -0.39
N ASN A 764 11.41 10.29 0.60
CA ASN A 764 11.35 11.41 1.52
C ASN A 764 12.48 11.40 2.56
N SER A 765 12.83 10.23 3.10
CA SER A 765 13.83 10.10 4.17
C SER A 765 15.26 9.93 3.66
N CYS A 766 15.44 9.18 2.57
CA CYS A 766 16.76 8.80 2.05
C CYS A 766 17.11 9.51 0.73
N GLY A 767 16.13 10.08 0.02
CA GLY A 767 16.35 10.82 -1.24
C GLY A 767 16.83 12.27 -1.07
N SER A 768 16.87 12.78 0.17
CA SER A 768 17.43 14.10 0.47
C SER A 768 18.91 14.19 0.05
N ASN A 769 19.40 15.39 -0.32
CA ASN A 769 20.78 15.59 -0.77
C ASN A 769 21.20 14.75 -2.00
N HIS A 770 20.34 14.70 -3.03
CA HIS A 770 20.62 14.05 -4.31
C HIS A 770 20.89 12.53 -4.21
N PHE A 771 20.28 11.84 -3.23
CA PHE A 771 20.47 10.40 -2.96
C PHE A 771 21.89 10.02 -2.48
N TYR A 772 22.67 11.00 -1.99
CA TYR A 772 23.95 10.72 -1.33
C TYR A 772 23.73 10.25 0.11
N ILE A 773 24.18 9.04 0.42
CA ILE A 773 24.06 8.42 1.74
C ILE A 773 25.44 7.91 2.17
N ASP A 774 25.85 8.27 3.38
CA ASP A 774 27.16 7.89 3.96
C ASP A 774 27.22 6.39 4.26
N THR A 775 28.41 5.79 4.16
CA THR A 775 28.62 4.36 4.45
C THR A 775 28.49 4.01 5.94
N ASN A 776 28.50 5.01 6.83
CA ASN A 776 28.25 4.84 8.26
C ASN A 776 26.76 4.80 8.63
N GLU A 777 25.85 4.97 7.66
CA GLU A 777 24.41 4.98 7.89
C GLU A 777 23.90 3.62 8.41
N THR A 778 22.88 3.66 9.28
CA THR A 778 22.28 2.47 9.89
C THR A 778 20.76 2.52 9.86
N GLY A 779 20.10 1.38 10.01
CA GLY A 779 18.64 1.31 9.97
C GLY A 779 18.06 1.41 8.56
N PHE A 780 16.91 2.08 8.41
CA PHE A 780 16.06 1.96 7.23
C PHE A 780 16.76 2.31 5.91
N CYS A 781 17.47 3.44 5.82
CA CYS A 781 18.08 3.85 4.56
C CYS A 781 19.14 2.84 4.09
N ARG A 782 19.96 2.32 5.00
CA ARG A 782 20.94 1.27 4.67
C ARG A 782 20.26 -0.01 4.19
N ASP A 783 19.24 -0.48 4.90
CA ASP A 783 18.52 -1.71 4.56
C ASP A 783 17.78 -1.58 3.21
N ALA A 784 17.19 -0.41 2.94
CA ALA A 784 16.57 -0.11 1.66
C ALA A 784 17.57 -0.13 0.50
N ILE A 785 18.75 0.50 0.67
CA ILE A 785 19.82 0.46 -0.33
C ILE A 785 20.29 -0.96 -0.57
N PHE A 786 20.42 -1.78 0.47
CA PHE A 786 20.75 -3.19 0.34
C PHE A 786 19.78 -3.90 -0.61
N SER A 787 18.47 -3.80 -0.37
CA SER A 787 17.47 -4.46 -1.21
C SER A 787 17.49 -3.93 -2.64
N ILE A 788 17.50 -2.59 -2.83
CA ILE A 788 17.49 -1.96 -4.14
C ILE A 788 18.71 -2.37 -4.97
N THR A 789 19.90 -2.22 -4.41
CA THR A 789 21.15 -2.43 -5.14
C THR A 789 21.43 -3.91 -5.40
N THR A 790 21.12 -4.77 -4.43
CA THR A 790 21.27 -6.22 -4.57
C THR A 790 20.31 -6.76 -5.63
N ASN A 791 19.06 -6.27 -5.69
CA ASN A 791 18.14 -6.62 -6.76
C ASN A 791 18.64 -6.13 -8.12
N HIS A 792 19.03 -4.86 -8.22
CA HIS A 792 19.54 -4.29 -9.47
C HIS A 792 20.79 -5.02 -9.99
N LYS A 793 21.65 -5.52 -9.10
CA LYS A 793 22.87 -6.27 -9.46
C LYS A 793 22.69 -7.78 -9.50
N ASN A 794 21.48 -8.30 -9.22
CA ASN A 794 21.19 -9.73 -9.08
C ASN A 794 22.09 -10.44 -8.05
N GLY A 795 22.44 -9.75 -6.96
CA GLY A 795 23.33 -10.25 -5.91
C GLY A 795 24.35 -9.25 -5.40
N ALA A 796 25.23 -9.72 -4.52
CA ALA A 796 26.34 -8.94 -3.98
C ALA A 796 27.57 -8.97 -4.90
N LEU A 797 28.39 -7.92 -4.85
CA LEU A 797 29.58 -7.75 -5.67
C LEU A 797 30.85 -8.21 -4.94
N PRO A 798 31.84 -8.79 -5.64
CA PRO A 798 33.11 -9.19 -5.00
C PRO A 798 33.94 -7.98 -4.57
N CYS A 799 34.66 -8.08 -3.45
CA CYS A 799 35.48 -6.98 -2.94
C CYS A 799 36.63 -6.60 -3.88
N GLU A 800 37.32 -7.58 -4.47
CA GLU A 800 38.49 -7.37 -5.33
C GLU A 800 39.62 -6.54 -4.71
N CYS A 801 39.87 -6.66 -3.40
CA CYS A 801 40.99 -5.95 -2.76
C CYS A 801 42.34 -6.42 -3.31
N ASP A 802 43.23 -5.48 -3.64
CA ASP A 802 44.58 -5.77 -4.11
C ASP A 802 45.40 -6.42 -2.98
N PHE A 803 46.02 -7.57 -3.27
CA PHE A 803 46.73 -8.35 -2.24
C PHE A 803 47.95 -7.62 -1.68
N ALA A 804 48.58 -6.76 -2.47
CA ALA A 804 49.80 -6.06 -2.10
C ALA A 804 49.46 -4.75 -1.38
N GLY A 805 48.40 -4.06 -1.80
CA GLY A 805 47.99 -2.78 -1.25
C GLY A 805 46.99 -2.83 -0.08
N SER A 806 46.31 -3.95 0.13
CA SER A 806 45.36 -4.11 1.24
C SER A 806 45.90 -4.96 2.39
N ASP A 807 45.35 -4.74 3.59
CA ASP A 807 45.62 -5.57 4.77
C ASP A 807 44.79 -6.86 4.80
N SER A 808 43.72 -6.92 4.01
CA SER A 808 42.76 -8.03 3.98
C SER A 808 41.97 -8.03 2.67
N PHE A 809 41.62 -9.23 2.21
CA PHE A 809 40.69 -9.44 1.09
C PHE A 809 39.22 -9.17 1.44
N VAL A 810 38.91 -8.94 2.73
CA VAL A 810 37.57 -8.61 3.20
C VAL A 810 37.41 -7.09 3.25
N CYS A 811 36.52 -6.57 2.41
CA CYS A 811 36.11 -5.17 2.38
C CYS A 811 34.91 -4.89 3.32
N GLU A 812 34.59 -3.62 3.50
CA GLU A 812 33.38 -3.18 4.18
C GLU A 812 32.12 -3.66 3.45
N LYS A 813 31.13 -4.17 4.20
CA LYS A 813 29.92 -4.76 3.61
C LYS A 813 29.08 -3.75 2.82
N PHE A 814 29.05 -2.49 3.26
CA PHE A 814 28.34 -1.40 2.60
C PHE A 814 29.35 -0.55 1.82
N GLY A 815 29.15 -0.40 0.51
CA GLY A 815 30.04 0.40 -0.35
C GLY A 815 31.33 -0.31 -0.81
N GLY A 816 31.82 -1.30 -0.07
CA GLY A 816 32.88 -2.19 -0.55
C GLY A 816 34.29 -1.66 -0.43
N GLN A 817 34.54 -0.70 0.47
CA GLN A 817 35.88 -0.14 0.69
C GLN A 817 36.82 -1.19 1.29
N CYS A 818 37.96 -1.44 0.65
CA CYS A 818 39.01 -2.30 1.17
C CYS A 818 39.84 -1.57 2.24
N LYS A 819 40.39 -2.32 3.19
CA LYS A 819 41.31 -1.79 4.20
C LYS A 819 42.69 -1.59 3.58
N CYS A 820 42.98 -0.38 3.15
CA CYS A 820 44.23 -0.04 2.50
C CYS A 820 45.36 0.17 3.51
N LYS A 821 46.57 -0.25 3.14
CA LYS A 821 47.79 0.08 3.89
C LYS A 821 48.03 1.59 3.87
N GLU A 822 48.89 2.05 4.77
CA GLU A 822 49.24 3.46 4.87
C GLU A 822 49.72 4.01 3.51
N ASN A 823 49.23 5.19 3.14
CA ASN A 823 49.54 5.88 1.89
C ASN A 823 49.08 5.16 0.60
N ILE A 824 48.19 4.18 0.69
CA ILE A 824 47.51 3.54 -0.44
C ILE A 824 46.05 3.99 -0.47
N ILE A 825 45.50 4.24 -1.67
CA ILE A 825 44.15 4.74 -1.88
C ILE A 825 43.36 3.86 -2.84
N GLY A 826 42.06 4.11 -2.82
CA GLY A 826 41.10 3.55 -3.74
C GLY A 826 40.24 2.44 -3.14
N ARG A 827 39.12 2.15 -3.78
CA ARG A 827 38.18 1.12 -3.29
C ARG A 827 38.88 -0.23 -3.13
N ARG A 828 39.78 -0.59 -4.06
CA ARG A 828 40.52 -1.86 -4.06
C ARG A 828 41.95 -1.73 -3.57
N CYS A 829 42.37 -0.55 -3.11
CA CYS A 829 43.74 -0.28 -2.65
C CYS A 829 44.81 -0.53 -3.72
N GLU A 830 44.54 -0.13 -4.96
CA GLU A 830 45.38 -0.44 -6.13
C GLU A 830 46.41 0.65 -6.49
N ALA A 831 46.45 1.77 -5.77
CA ALA A 831 47.32 2.90 -6.12
C ALA A 831 47.86 3.64 -4.89
N CYS A 832 49.05 4.22 -5.00
CA CYS A 832 49.55 5.14 -3.98
C CYS A 832 48.71 6.42 -3.91
N LYS A 833 48.54 6.98 -2.70
CA LYS A 833 47.94 8.29 -2.45
C LYS A 833 48.67 9.34 -3.29
N THR A 834 47.96 10.36 -3.76
CA THR A 834 48.57 11.50 -4.45
C THR A 834 49.70 12.10 -3.61
N GLY A 835 50.90 12.21 -4.20
CA GLY A 835 52.13 12.61 -3.50
C GLY A 835 53.02 11.45 -3.03
N TYR A 836 52.66 10.19 -3.32
CA TYR A 836 53.46 9.01 -3.01
C TYR A 836 53.70 8.13 -4.26
N TYR A 837 54.78 7.35 -4.26
CA TYR A 837 55.17 6.46 -5.36
C TYR A 837 55.71 5.11 -4.87
N GLY A 838 55.83 4.14 -5.77
CA GLY A 838 56.50 2.86 -5.50
C GLY A 838 55.55 1.78 -4.98
N PHE A 839 54.33 1.68 -5.52
CA PHE A 839 53.36 0.66 -5.14
C PHE A 839 53.99 -0.75 -5.17
N PRO A 840 53.81 -1.58 -4.12
CA PRO A 840 52.91 -1.41 -2.98
C PRO A 840 53.50 -0.68 -1.76
N GLU A 841 54.81 -0.42 -1.71
CA GLU A 841 55.45 0.31 -0.59
C GLU A 841 55.53 1.80 -0.89
N CYS A 842 54.38 2.49 -0.75
CA CYS A 842 54.24 3.89 -1.13
C CYS A 842 55.12 4.82 -0.28
N LYS A 843 56.10 5.47 -0.92
CA LYS A 843 57.04 6.43 -0.32
C LYS A 843 56.68 7.86 -0.71
N PRO A 844 56.91 8.86 0.17
CA PRO A 844 56.60 10.25 -0.16
C PRO A 844 57.50 10.74 -1.29
N CYS A 845 56.90 11.47 -2.21
CA CYS A 845 57.60 12.12 -3.31
C CYS A 845 58.36 13.36 -2.82
N ASN A 846 59.65 13.45 -3.15
CA ASN A 846 60.50 14.60 -2.85
C ASN A 846 60.71 15.45 -4.10
N CYS A 847 59.61 15.91 -4.71
CA CYS A 847 59.62 16.75 -5.90
C CYS A 847 59.15 18.17 -5.57
N PRO A 848 59.67 19.21 -6.25
CA PRO A 848 59.08 20.54 -6.18
C PRO A 848 57.61 20.47 -6.60
N SER A 849 56.76 21.37 -6.10
CA SER A 849 55.31 21.40 -6.37
C SER A 849 54.93 21.56 -7.85
N THR A 850 55.93 21.76 -8.71
CA THR A 850 55.89 22.02 -10.14
C THR A 850 56.35 20.82 -10.98
N ALA A 851 56.81 19.73 -10.35
CA ALA A 851 57.20 18.49 -11.00
C ALA A 851 56.34 17.32 -10.51
N TYR A 852 55.95 16.42 -11.41
CA TYR A 852 55.23 15.21 -11.01
C TYR A 852 56.21 14.08 -10.73
N CYS A 853 55.85 13.28 -9.74
CA CYS A 853 56.61 12.14 -9.27
C CYS A 853 56.20 10.91 -10.08
N GLU A 854 57.16 10.25 -10.73
CA GLU A 854 56.86 9.04 -11.50
C GLU A 854 56.36 7.92 -10.56
N PRO A 855 55.22 7.26 -10.86
CA PRO A 855 54.54 6.37 -9.91
C PRO A 855 55.32 5.14 -9.42
N ASN A 856 56.37 4.69 -10.12
CA ASN A 856 57.11 3.47 -9.82
C ASN A 856 58.52 3.73 -9.24
N THR A 857 59.19 4.75 -9.74
CA THR A 857 60.60 5.09 -9.52
C THR A 857 60.75 6.30 -8.60
N GLY A 858 59.74 7.17 -8.54
CA GLY A 858 59.77 8.40 -7.76
C GLY A 858 60.68 9.48 -8.32
N GLU A 859 61.16 9.30 -9.55
CA GLU A 859 61.92 10.32 -10.25
C GLU A 859 61.03 11.55 -10.51
N CYS A 860 61.58 12.74 -10.24
CA CYS A 860 60.88 13.99 -10.51
C CYS A 860 60.99 14.29 -12.00
N ILE A 861 59.90 14.04 -12.72
CA ILE A 861 59.83 14.27 -14.14
C ILE A 861 59.20 15.64 -14.35
N CYS A 862 59.89 16.53 -15.06
CA CYS A 862 59.27 17.76 -15.50
C CYS A 862 58.10 17.41 -16.43
N PRO A 863 56.93 18.02 -16.24
CA PRO A 863 55.81 17.84 -17.16
C PRO A 863 56.22 18.14 -18.61
N PRO A 864 55.50 17.57 -19.61
CA PRO A 864 55.82 17.78 -21.03
C PRO A 864 56.02 19.26 -21.38
N HIS A 865 57.08 19.56 -22.15
CA HIS A 865 57.45 20.91 -22.58
C HIS A 865 57.68 21.94 -21.46
N VAL A 866 58.09 21.49 -20.28
CA VAL A 866 58.55 22.32 -19.16
C VAL A 866 60.06 22.16 -18.99
N VAL A 867 60.75 23.25 -18.68
CA VAL A 867 62.20 23.35 -18.47
C VAL A 867 62.52 24.08 -17.16
N GLY A 868 63.79 24.05 -16.75
CA GLY A 868 64.29 24.65 -15.51
C GLY A 868 64.52 23.62 -14.39
N GLU A 869 65.46 23.89 -13.48
CA GLU A 869 65.83 22.97 -12.38
C GLU A 869 64.67 22.66 -11.42
N LYS A 870 63.67 23.55 -11.36
CA LYS A 870 62.45 23.36 -10.58
C LYS A 870 61.24 22.97 -11.44
N CYS A 871 61.40 22.74 -12.73
CA CYS A 871 60.30 22.49 -13.67
C CYS A 871 59.21 23.58 -13.61
N ASP A 872 59.59 24.85 -13.53
CA ASP A 872 58.70 25.99 -13.32
C ASP A 872 58.56 26.92 -14.54
N GLN A 873 59.20 26.58 -15.66
CA GLN A 873 59.22 27.42 -16.87
C GLN A 873 58.78 26.62 -18.09
N CYS A 874 57.92 27.20 -18.94
CA CYS A 874 57.64 26.60 -20.24
C CYS A 874 58.86 26.59 -21.13
N ALA A 875 59.08 25.49 -21.85
CA ALA A 875 60.05 25.42 -22.93
C ALA A 875 59.77 26.52 -23.98
N PRO A 876 60.77 26.94 -24.77
CA PRO A 876 60.51 27.83 -25.89
C PRO A 876 59.43 27.26 -26.82
N LEU A 877 58.58 28.14 -27.34
CA LEU A 877 57.42 27.84 -28.19
C LEU A 877 56.28 27.11 -27.50
N THR A 878 56.24 27.08 -26.16
CA THR A 878 55.12 26.52 -25.38
C THR A 878 54.55 27.54 -24.37
N TYR A 879 53.36 27.27 -23.84
CA TYR A 879 52.61 28.14 -22.94
C TYR A 879 51.70 27.35 -21.98
N GLY A 880 51.08 28.03 -21.02
CA GLY A 880 50.00 27.46 -20.22
C GLY A 880 50.49 26.44 -19.21
N PHE A 881 51.56 26.81 -18.47
CA PHE A 881 52.19 25.96 -17.46
C PHE A 881 51.17 25.37 -16.49
N ASP A 882 51.11 24.04 -16.46
CA ASP A 882 50.35 23.24 -15.52
C ASP A 882 51.29 22.26 -14.80
N PRO A 883 51.25 22.16 -13.45
CA PRO A 883 52.13 21.28 -12.69
C PRO A 883 52.06 19.79 -13.05
N PHE A 884 51.00 19.35 -13.74
CA PHE A 884 50.80 17.95 -14.12
C PHE A 884 50.87 17.71 -15.63
N ASN A 885 50.28 18.58 -16.43
CA ASN A 885 50.21 18.45 -17.89
C ASN A 885 51.34 19.17 -18.62
N GLY A 886 52.03 20.08 -17.93
CA GLY A 886 53.13 20.86 -18.48
C GLY A 886 52.66 22.01 -19.33
N CYS A 887 53.41 22.31 -20.39
CA CYS A 887 53.09 23.41 -21.28
C CYS A 887 52.61 22.87 -22.62
N GLU A 888 51.63 23.54 -23.19
CA GLU A 888 51.13 23.23 -24.53
C GLU A 888 51.97 23.96 -25.57
N GLU A 889 52.15 23.32 -26.73
CA GLU A 889 52.80 23.99 -27.85
C GLU A 889 51.96 25.16 -28.36
N CYS A 890 52.62 26.29 -28.61
CA CYS A 890 52.00 27.47 -29.19
C CYS A 890 51.39 27.18 -30.56
N ARG A 891 52.03 26.32 -31.37
CA ARG A 891 51.61 25.95 -32.74
C ARG A 891 51.28 27.16 -33.63
N CYS A 892 51.97 28.28 -33.46
CA CYS A 892 51.76 29.47 -34.28
C CYS A 892 52.11 29.20 -35.75
N HIS A 893 51.17 29.45 -36.65
CA HIS A 893 51.32 29.22 -38.07
C HIS A 893 52.38 30.19 -38.65
N PRO A 894 53.42 29.69 -39.34
CA PRO A 894 54.54 30.50 -39.79
C PRO A 894 54.16 31.71 -40.63
N LEU A 895 53.11 31.58 -41.44
CA LEU A 895 52.63 32.59 -42.38
C LEU A 895 51.64 33.60 -41.76
N GLY A 896 51.10 33.32 -40.57
CA GLY A 896 50.05 34.15 -39.97
C GLY A 896 50.49 34.97 -38.76
N VAL A 897 51.73 34.80 -38.28
CA VAL A 897 52.29 35.56 -37.15
C VAL A 897 52.91 36.88 -37.58
N ALA A 898 52.71 37.91 -36.77
CA ALA A 898 53.37 39.20 -36.88
C ALA A 898 54.85 39.08 -36.48
N ASN A 899 55.73 39.73 -37.24
CA ASN A 899 57.17 39.81 -36.97
C ASN A 899 57.93 38.47 -36.89
N ASN A 900 57.39 37.39 -37.48
CA ASN A 900 57.95 36.02 -37.41
C ASN A 900 58.10 35.44 -35.98
N THR A 901 57.46 36.05 -34.98
CA THR A 901 57.52 35.58 -33.60
C THR A 901 56.59 34.39 -33.41
N ARG A 902 57.16 33.20 -33.22
CA ARG A 902 56.40 31.96 -32.99
C ARG A 902 56.15 31.64 -31.51
N GLN A 903 56.66 32.49 -30.61
CA GLN A 903 56.33 32.43 -29.19
C GLN A 903 54.96 33.09 -28.98
N CYS A 904 54.02 32.32 -28.48
CA CYS A 904 52.71 32.79 -28.07
C CYS A 904 52.73 33.32 -26.63
N ASN A 905 51.62 33.96 -26.23
CA ASN A 905 51.41 34.41 -24.86
C ASN A 905 51.55 33.25 -23.86
N LEU A 906 52.40 33.41 -22.85
CA LEU A 906 52.73 32.35 -21.88
C LEU A 906 51.56 31.87 -21.03
N LEU A 907 50.49 32.67 -20.90
CA LEU A 907 49.30 32.33 -20.11
C LEU A 907 48.12 31.87 -20.99
N THR A 908 47.86 32.55 -22.10
CA THR A 908 46.66 32.32 -22.93
C THR A 908 46.94 31.46 -24.17
N GLY A 909 48.21 31.31 -24.56
CA GLY A 909 48.61 30.58 -25.76
C GLY A 909 48.34 31.31 -27.06
N GLU A 910 47.90 32.56 -26.98
CA GLU A 910 47.54 33.36 -28.13
C GLU A 910 48.80 33.80 -28.88
N CYS A 911 48.89 33.40 -30.15
CA CYS A 911 49.95 33.81 -31.04
C CYS A 911 49.73 35.26 -31.51
N PRO A 912 50.80 36.04 -31.73
CA PRO A 912 50.68 37.41 -32.22
C PRO A 912 50.30 37.39 -33.70
N CYS A 913 49.01 37.39 -34.04
CA CYS A 913 48.56 37.30 -35.43
C CYS A 913 48.76 38.59 -36.23
N GLN A 914 48.96 38.45 -37.54
CA GLN A 914 48.93 39.58 -38.47
C GLN A 914 47.52 40.16 -38.59
N GLU A 915 47.43 41.36 -39.14
CA GLU A 915 46.15 42.03 -39.42
C GLU A 915 45.27 41.14 -40.30
N ASN A 916 43.97 41.07 -40.02
CA ASN A 916 42.99 40.20 -40.69
C ASN A 916 43.18 38.68 -40.53
N ILE A 917 44.17 38.24 -39.76
CA ILE A 917 44.36 36.86 -39.30
C ILE A 917 43.95 36.76 -37.82
N PHE A 918 43.34 35.64 -37.43
CA PHE A 918 42.99 35.36 -36.04
C PHE A 918 43.05 33.87 -35.71
N GLY A 919 42.69 33.54 -34.48
CA GLY A 919 42.79 32.20 -33.93
C GLY A 919 44.05 32.08 -33.08
N ARG A 920 44.00 31.21 -32.08
CA ARG A 920 45.11 31.00 -31.13
C ARG A 920 46.44 30.75 -31.86
N THR A 921 46.39 30.03 -32.98
CA THR A 921 47.52 29.61 -33.80
C THR A 921 47.75 30.49 -35.03
N CYS A 922 46.98 31.55 -35.27
CA CYS A 922 47.09 32.42 -36.46
C CYS A 922 47.07 31.67 -37.80
N ASP A 923 46.28 30.62 -37.92
CA ASP A 923 46.10 29.80 -39.13
C ASP A 923 44.79 30.10 -39.86
N ASN A 924 43.98 31.02 -39.35
CA ASN A 924 42.66 31.33 -39.89
C ASN A 924 42.53 32.82 -40.20
N CYS A 925 41.82 33.15 -41.26
CA CYS A 925 41.37 34.52 -41.52
C CYS A 925 40.30 34.93 -40.51
N ARG A 926 40.30 36.20 -40.10
CA ARG A 926 39.23 36.80 -39.29
C ARG A 926 37.87 36.54 -39.94
N PRO A 927 36.79 36.39 -39.16
CA PRO A 927 35.45 36.38 -39.72
C PRO A 927 35.26 37.55 -40.68
N GLY A 928 34.74 37.28 -41.88
CA GLY A 928 34.59 38.27 -42.95
C GLY A 928 35.78 38.36 -43.91
N PHE A 929 36.79 37.51 -43.75
CA PHE A 929 37.94 37.41 -44.64
C PHE A 929 38.20 35.96 -45.08
N TYR A 930 38.73 35.76 -46.30
CA TYR A 930 38.96 34.45 -46.91
C TYR A 930 40.34 34.37 -47.59
N SER A 931 40.78 33.16 -47.96
CA SER A 931 42.06 32.90 -48.65
C SER A 931 43.32 33.17 -47.80
N PHE A 932 43.49 32.39 -46.73
CA PHE A 932 44.71 32.36 -45.92
C PHE A 932 45.96 32.00 -46.78
N PRO A 933 47.13 32.65 -46.62
CA PRO A 933 47.50 33.59 -45.54
C PRO A 933 47.21 35.07 -45.84
N TYR A 934 46.68 35.42 -47.02
CA TYR A 934 46.49 36.81 -47.41
C TYR A 934 45.22 37.44 -46.80
N CYS A 935 44.20 36.62 -46.55
CA CYS A 935 42.96 37.01 -45.85
C CYS A 935 42.32 38.28 -46.42
N GLU A 936 41.77 38.16 -47.63
CA GLU A 936 41.05 39.21 -48.34
C GLU A 936 39.61 39.34 -47.82
N SER A 937 39.03 40.54 -47.82
CA SER A 937 37.68 40.77 -47.28
C SER A 937 36.60 40.18 -48.20
N CYS A 938 35.62 39.51 -47.59
CA CYS A 938 34.42 39.05 -48.26
C CYS A 938 33.42 40.20 -48.44
N GLU A 939 32.76 40.28 -49.58
CA GLU A 939 31.72 41.28 -49.85
C GLU A 939 30.35 40.85 -49.29
N CYS A 940 30.25 40.67 -47.96
CA CYS A 940 29.03 40.25 -47.28
C CYS A 940 28.43 41.37 -46.42
N ASN A 941 27.10 41.42 -46.31
CA ASN A 941 26.42 42.30 -45.38
C ASN A 941 26.42 41.70 -43.97
N GLU A 942 27.24 42.26 -43.08
CA GLU A 942 27.42 41.81 -41.70
C GLU A 942 26.11 41.68 -40.92
N MET A 943 25.09 42.49 -41.22
CA MET A 943 23.80 42.45 -40.51
C MET A 943 23.03 41.15 -40.78
N GLY A 944 23.22 40.57 -41.97
CA GLY A 944 22.48 39.40 -42.44
C GLY A 944 23.29 38.12 -42.53
N THR A 945 24.55 38.15 -42.13
CA THR A 945 25.40 36.97 -42.03
C THR A 945 25.55 36.46 -40.60
N THR A 946 25.83 35.17 -40.45
CA THR A 946 26.20 34.57 -39.15
C THR A 946 27.55 35.11 -38.64
N SER A 947 27.95 34.73 -37.42
CA SER A 947 29.19 35.21 -36.79
C SER A 947 30.48 34.88 -37.55
N GLU A 948 30.47 33.87 -38.42
CA GLU A 948 31.61 33.53 -39.29
C GLU A 948 31.64 34.35 -40.60
N ILE A 949 30.55 35.05 -40.92
CA ILE A 949 30.32 35.95 -42.06
C ILE A 949 30.37 35.25 -43.43
N CYS A 950 31.50 34.62 -43.79
CA CYS A 950 31.71 33.97 -45.08
C CYS A 950 32.60 32.74 -44.97
N ASP A 951 32.51 31.88 -45.98
CA ASP A 951 33.37 30.72 -46.14
C ASP A 951 34.82 31.15 -46.42
N LYS A 952 35.73 30.60 -45.62
CA LYS A 952 37.15 30.99 -45.58
C LYS A 952 37.94 30.60 -46.83
N VAL A 953 37.40 29.79 -47.73
CA VAL A 953 38.05 29.35 -48.97
C VAL A 953 37.36 29.93 -50.21
N THR A 954 36.02 29.93 -50.22
CA THR A 954 35.21 30.25 -51.40
C THR A 954 34.64 31.67 -51.38
N ALA A 955 34.81 32.43 -50.28
CA ALA A 955 34.21 33.76 -50.05
C ALA A 955 32.67 33.78 -50.01
N GLN A 956 32.01 32.62 -49.95
CA GLN A 956 30.56 32.55 -49.96
C GLN A 956 29.97 33.03 -48.61
N CYS A 957 29.07 34.00 -48.63
CA CYS A 957 28.46 34.53 -47.40
C CYS A 957 27.54 33.51 -46.72
N PHE A 958 27.67 33.38 -45.39
CA PHE A 958 26.81 32.54 -44.57
C PHE A 958 25.61 33.34 -44.08
N CYS A 959 24.52 33.33 -44.82
CA CYS A 959 23.32 34.07 -44.45
C CYS A 959 22.66 33.50 -43.20
N LYS A 960 22.19 34.39 -42.32
CA LYS A 960 21.30 34.03 -41.22
C LYS A 960 20.01 33.42 -41.78
N LYS A 961 19.36 32.57 -40.99
CA LYS A 961 18.22 31.72 -41.39
C LYS A 961 17.15 32.44 -42.23
N ASN A 962 16.81 33.69 -41.87
CA ASN A 962 15.73 34.45 -42.52
C ASN A 962 16.24 35.48 -43.54
N VAL A 963 17.48 35.33 -44.01
CA VAL A 963 18.17 36.23 -44.93
C VAL A 963 18.68 35.44 -46.13
N VAL A 964 18.59 36.02 -47.31
CA VAL A 964 18.92 35.39 -48.59
C VAL A 964 19.72 36.33 -49.49
N GLY A 965 20.26 35.77 -50.57
CA GLY A 965 21.04 36.48 -51.57
C GLY A 965 22.56 36.34 -51.38
N PRO A 966 23.36 36.61 -52.43
CA PRO A 966 24.79 36.34 -52.43
C PRO A 966 25.59 37.16 -51.42
N GLN A 967 25.09 38.33 -51.02
CA GLN A 967 25.69 39.20 -50.01
C GLN A 967 24.90 39.20 -48.68
N CYS A 968 23.89 38.33 -48.53
CA CYS A 968 23.01 38.25 -47.35
C CYS A 968 22.40 39.61 -46.95
N SER A 969 21.92 40.38 -47.92
CA SER A 969 21.33 41.71 -47.70
C SER A 969 19.80 41.73 -47.83
N ILE A 970 19.18 40.62 -48.22
CA ILE A 970 17.75 40.55 -48.57
C ILE A 970 17.03 39.65 -47.58
N CYS A 971 15.95 40.12 -46.95
CA CYS A 971 15.11 39.25 -46.11
C CYS A 971 14.40 38.19 -46.95
N HIS A 972 14.33 36.97 -46.42
CA HIS A 972 13.52 35.88 -46.98
C HIS A 972 12.04 36.31 -47.08
N GLU A 973 11.27 35.71 -48.01
CA GLU A 973 9.84 36.01 -48.09
C GLU A 973 9.15 35.77 -46.73
N SER A 974 8.25 36.68 -46.35
CA SER A 974 7.55 36.74 -45.06
C SER A 974 8.37 37.16 -43.84
N THR A 975 9.54 37.76 -44.02
CA THR A 975 10.33 38.38 -42.94
C THR A 975 10.71 39.83 -43.27
N PHE A 976 11.05 40.64 -42.27
CA PHE A 976 11.35 42.07 -42.41
C PHE A 976 12.37 42.54 -41.36
N ASN A 977 12.82 43.79 -41.48
CA ASN A 977 13.68 44.45 -40.50
C ASN A 977 15.00 43.71 -40.23
N LEU A 978 15.88 43.68 -41.24
CA LEU A 978 17.23 43.12 -41.08
C LEU A 978 18.00 43.88 -40.00
N GLN A 979 18.37 43.21 -38.92
CA GLN A 979 19.08 43.81 -37.79
C GLN A 979 20.34 43.01 -37.43
N PRO A 980 21.44 43.70 -37.09
CA PRO A 980 22.67 43.04 -36.65
C PRO A 980 22.45 42.17 -35.40
N ASP A 981 21.66 42.67 -34.44
CA ASP A 981 21.40 42.03 -33.13
C ASP A 981 20.37 40.88 -33.20
N ASN A 982 19.79 40.60 -34.36
CA ASN A 982 18.82 39.52 -34.54
C ASN A 982 19.55 38.24 -35.00
N ASP A 983 19.55 37.18 -34.20
CA ASP A 983 20.21 35.90 -34.51
C ASP A 983 19.67 35.22 -35.77
N GLU A 984 18.39 35.44 -36.12
CA GLU A 984 17.79 34.96 -37.37
C GLU A 984 17.92 35.96 -38.54
N GLY A 985 18.42 37.17 -38.26
CA GLY A 985 18.69 38.26 -39.21
C GLY A 985 17.46 39.13 -39.47
N CYS A 986 16.46 38.57 -40.16
CA CYS A 986 15.17 39.24 -40.34
C CYS A 986 14.11 38.64 -39.42
N THR A 987 13.22 39.49 -38.91
CA THR A 987 12.12 39.09 -38.03
C THR A 987 10.95 38.56 -38.88
N GLU A 988 10.32 37.47 -38.47
CA GLU A 988 9.13 36.95 -39.16
C GLU A 988 7.94 37.93 -39.09
N CYS A 989 7.18 38.01 -40.19
CA CYS A 989 5.94 38.78 -40.24
C CYS A 989 4.84 38.09 -39.43
N PHE A 990 4.55 38.60 -38.23
CA PHE A 990 3.41 38.16 -37.44
C PHE A 990 2.19 39.06 -37.68
N CYS A 991 1.26 38.62 -38.55
CA CYS A 991 0.04 39.37 -38.88
C CYS A 991 -1.26 38.58 -38.61
N PHE A 992 -1.28 37.68 -37.60
CA PHE A 992 -2.46 36.86 -37.24
C PHE A 992 -3.14 36.18 -38.46
N GLY A 993 -2.34 35.69 -39.42
CA GLY A 993 -2.84 35.03 -40.64
C GLY A 993 -3.49 35.94 -41.68
N LYS A 994 -3.49 37.27 -41.51
CA LYS A 994 -4.10 38.23 -42.44
C LYS A 994 -3.19 38.69 -43.57
N SER A 995 -1.89 38.69 -43.36
CA SER A 995 -0.88 39.06 -44.36
C SER A 995 0.43 38.34 -44.09
N LYS A 996 1.23 38.13 -45.14
CA LYS A 996 2.63 37.69 -45.04
C LYS A 996 3.61 38.80 -45.45
N ARG A 997 3.12 40.01 -45.71
CA ARG A 997 3.92 41.18 -46.08
C ARG A 997 3.82 42.22 -44.97
N CYS A 998 4.96 42.59 -44.41
CA CYS A 998 5.07 43.57 -43.35
C CYS A 998 6.35 44.43 -43.52
N ILE A 999 6.36 45.63 -42.95
CA ILE A 999 7.49 46.57 -42.99
C ILE A 999 7.71 47.14 -41.59
N SER A 1000 8.91 47.66 -41.33
CA SER A 1000 9.24 48.29 -40.04
C SER A 1000 8.35 49.51 -39.80
N SER A 1001 7.83 49.60 -38.58
CA SER A 1001 6.98 50.70 -38.15
C SER A 1001 7.80 51.88 -37.62
N ASN A 1002 7.30 53.10 -37.78
CA ASN A 1002 7.94 54.33 -37.27
C ASN A 1002 7.61 54.62 -35.79
N TYR A 1003 6.85 53.75 -35.12
CA TYR A 1003 6.55 53.91 -33.69
C TYR A 1003 7.76 53.55 -32.82
N ILE A 1004 8.07 54.40 -31.85
CA ILE A 1004 9.17 54.20 -30.90
C ILE A 1004 8.68 53.57 -29.60
N LYS A 1005 9.49 52.69 -29.02
CA LYS A 1005 9.28 52.15 -27.68
C LYS A 1005 9.86 53.10 -26.65
N VAL A 1006 9.18 53.28 -25.53
CA VAL A 1006 9.65 54.09 -24.39
C VAL A 1006 9.57 53.24 -23.13
N SER A 1007 10.59 53.30 -22.29
CA SER A 1007 10.57 52.67 -20.96
C SER A 1007 9.65 53.47 -20.06
N LEU A 1008 8.81 52.78 -19.29
CA LEU A 1008 7.83 53.39 -18.40
C LEU A 1008 8.13 52.91 -16.97
N ASN A 1009 8.66 53.83 -16.15
CA ASN A 1009 9.16 53.54 -14.79
C ASN A 1009 8.41 54.40 -13.75
N VAL A 1010 7.08 54.48 -13.87
CA VAL A 1010 6.25 55.29 -12.96
C VAL A 1010 5.89 54.44 -11.73
N MET A 1011 6.45 54.75 -10.57
CA MET A 1011 6.18 54.02 -9.32
C MET A 1011 5.21 54.74 -8.37
N LYS A 1012 4.66 55.87 -8.81
CA LYS A 1012 3.65 56.64 -8.08
C LYS A 1012 2.23 56.11 -8.31
N ASP A 1013 1.35 56.27 -7.32
CA ASP A 1013 -0.10 55.98 -7.39
C ASP A 1013 -0.49 54.50 -7.58
N TRP A 1014 0.41 53.56 -7.26
CA TRP A 1014 0.08 52.14 -7.15
C TRP A 1014 -0.89 51.87 -5.99
N LYS A 1015 -1.73 50.85 -6.11
CA LYS A 1015 -2.75 50.53 -5.09
C LYS A 1015 -2.70 49.06 -4.72
N MET A 1016 -2.96 48.74 -3.46
CA MET A 1016 -3.13 47.34 -3.03
C MET A 1016 -4.56 46.87 -3.28
N VAL A 1017 -4.68 45.70 -3.89
CA VAL A 1017 -5.96 45.04 -4.17
C VAL A 1017 -5.91 43.56 -3.84
N SER A 1018 -7.07 42.95 -3.59
CA SER A 1018 -7.24 41.50 -3.61
C SER A 1018 -8.11 41.11 -4.79
N LEU A 1019 -7.79 39.97 -5.40
CA LEU A 1019 -8.50 39.45 -6.57
C LEU A 1019 -9.25 38.20 -6.17
N ASN A 1020 -10.57 38.18 -6.40
CA ASN A 1020 -11.37 36.97 -6.28
C ASN A 1020 -11.94 36.62 -7.67
N ALA A 1021 -11.49 35.50 -8.23
CA ALA A 1021 -11.85 35.05 -9.56
C ALA A 1021 -12.87 33.91 -9.48
N THR A 1022 -14.13 34.24 -9.82
CA THR A 1022 -15.16 33.25 -10.16
C THR A 1022 -15.53 33.44 -11.63
N GLU A 1023 -16.79 33.46 -12.05
CA GLU A 1023 -17.17 33.75 -13.46
C GLU A 1023 -16.83 35.19 -13.90
N HIS A 1024 -16.66 36.12 -12.94
CA HIS A 1024 -16.20 37.49 -13.17
C HIS A 1024 -15.08 37.84 -12.19
N LEU A 1025 -14.15 38.68 -12.65
CA LEU A 1025 -13.02 39.12 -11.83
C LEU A 1025 -13.46 40.29 -10.95
N ASN A 1026 -13.52 40.08 -9.63
CA ASN A 1026 -13.90 41.13 -8.69
C ASN A 1026 -12.64 41.67 -7.98
N VAL A 1027 -12.40 42.98 -8.09
CA VAL A 1027 -11.21 43.65 -7.55
C VAL A 1027 -11.61 44.43 -6.31
N THR A 1028 -11.08 44.06 -5.14
CA THR A 1028 -11.35 44.75 -3.87
C THR A 1028 -10.12 45.52 -3.41
N HIS A 1029 -10.30 46.80 -3.04
CA HIS A 1029 -9.19 47.62 -2.53
C HIS A 1029 -8.85 47.25 -1.09
N LEU A 1030 -7.55 47.06 -0.82
CA LEU A 1030 -7.04 46.86 0.52
C LEU A 1030 -6.59 48.22 1.09
N ASN A 1031 -7.15 48.63 2.23
CA ASN A 1031 -6.77 49.87 2.92
C ASN A 1031 -5.46 49.69 3.71
N LEU A 1032 -4.37 49.43 3.00
CA LEU A 1032 -3.01 49.37 3.53
C LEU A 1032 -2.25 50.61 3.05
N THR A 1033 -1.51 51.25 3.97
CA THR A 1033 -0.64 52.38 3.63
C THR A 1033 0.62 51.84 2.97
N ILE A 1034 0.82 52.20 1.70
CA ILE A 1034 2.08 51.98 1.00
C ILE A 1034 3.11 52.95 1.59
N GLU A 1035 4.29 52.45 1.95
CA GLU A 1035 5.37 53.31 2.42
C GLU A 1035 5.96 54.06 1.21
N ASP A 1036 5.51 55.29 0.98
CA ASP A 1036 6.13 56.19 0.02
C ASP A 1036 7.46 56.70 0.61
N ILE A 1037 8.60 56.23 0.08
CA ILE A 1037 9.93 56.71 0.47
C ILE A 1037 10.63 57.33 -0.76
N ASP A 1038 10.62 58.67 -0.78
CA ASP A 1038 11.34 59.61 -1.66
C ASP A 1038 11.26 59.39 -3.19
N ASP A 1039 11.11 60.51 -3.93
CA ASP A 1039 11.05 60.62 -5.41
C ASP A 1039 12.29 60.06 -6.17
N ILE A 1040 13.18 59.32 -5.49
CA ILE A 1040 14.46 58.79 -5.99
C ILE A 1040 14.50 57.25 -5.93
N SER A 1041 13.55 56.57 -5.26
CA SER A 1041 13.57 55.10 -5.18
C SER A 1041 12.60 54.43 -6.18
N ASP A 1042 13.12 53.52 -7.02
CA ASP A 1042 12.34 52.72 -7.99
C ASP A 1042 11.59 51.54 -7.33
N VAL A 1043 11.26 51.63 -6.04
CA VAL A 1043 10.74 50.51 -5.23
C VAL A 1043 9.50 50.92 -4.44
N ILE A 1044 8.46 50.10 -4.49
CA ILE A 1044 7.27 50.22 -3.64
C ILE A 1044 7.24 49.09 -2.61
N GLY A 1045 6.88 49.41 -1.37
CA GLY A 1045 6.89 48.47 -0.25
C GLY A 1045 5.62 48.55 0.59
N VAL A 1046 5.22 47.41 1.18
CA VAL A 1046 4.08 47.31 2.11
C VAL A 1046 4.46 46.37 3.25
N ASP A 1047 4.22 46.81 4.49
CA ASP A 1047 4.39 45.98 5.67
C ASP A 1047 3.07 45.23 5.99
N PHE A 1048 3.15 43.90 6.05
CA PHE A 1048 2.03 43.01 6.35
C PHE A 1048 1.99 42.54 7.81
N SER A 1049 2.86 43.06 8.68
CA SER A 1049 3.03 42.59 10.08
C SER A 1049 1.75 42.61 10.91
N TYR A 1050 0.78 43.48 10.57
CA TYR A 1050 -0.50 43.63 11.29
C TYR A 1050 -1.73 43.21 10.45
N TYR A 1051 -1.54 42.62 9.26
CA TYR A 1051 -2.62 42.20 8.36
C TYR A 1051 -2.56 40.70 8.07
N ASN A 1052 -3.66 39.97 8.32
CA ASN A 1052 -3.68 38.53 8.15
C ASN A 1052 -3.97 38.14 6.68
N VAL A 1053 -2.93 37.91 5.89
CA VAL A 1053 -3.01 37.59 4.45
C VAL A 1053 -3.44 36.13 4.18
N SER A 1054 -3.77 35.35 5.22
CA SER A 1054 -4.11 33.92 5.09
C SER A 1054 -5.42 33.61 4.35
N GLN A 1055 -6.27 34.61 4.06
CA GLN A 1055 -7.58 34.42 3.44
C GLN A 1055 -7.64 34.72 1.92
N ALA A 1056 -6.71 35.52 1.37
CA ALA A 1056 -6.63 35.80 -0.07
C ALA A 1056 -5.28 36.44 -0.46
N PRO A 1057 -4.72 36.14 -1.65
CA PRO A 1057 -3.50 36.79 -2.14
C PRO A 1057 -3.73 38.28 -2.40
N ALA A 1058 -2.70 39.09 -2.09
CA ALA A 1058 -2.69 40.53 -2.27
C ALA A 1058 -1.83 40.90 -3.49
N TYR A 1059 -2.30 41.86 -4.30
CA TYR A 1059 -1.67 42.28 -5.54
C TYR A 1059 -1.50 43.81 -5.57
N PHE A 1060 -0.45 44.25 -6.26
CA PHE A 1060 -0.28 45.65 -6.65
C PHE A 1060 -1.04 45.92 -7.95
N ALA A 1061 -2.04 46.81 -7.90
CA ALA A 1061 -2.75 47.32 -9.06
C ALA A 1061 -1.98 48.50 -9.67
N ALA A 1062 -1.64 48.36 -10.96
CA ALA A 1062 -0.87 49.35 -11.68
C ALA A 1062 -1.66 50.66 -11.94
N PRO A 1063 -1.00 51.83 -11.92
CA PRO A 1063 -1.64 53.12 -12.19
C PRO A 1063 -2.00 53.27 -13.69
N PRO A 1064 -2.84 54.26 -14.04
CA PRO A 1064 -3.32 54.48 -15.42
C PRO A 1064 -2.23 54.54 -16.49
N ASP A 1065 -1.01 54.96 -16.12
CA ASP A 1065 0.13 55.03 -17.02
C ASP A 1065 0.55 53.65 -17.58
N TYR A 1066 0.27 52.55 -16.88
CA TYR A 1066 0.50 51.18 -17.37
C TYR A 1066 -0.72 50.58 -18.07
N LEU A 1067 -1.89 51.20 -17.94
CA LEU A 1067 -3.16 50.65 -18.41
C LEU A 1067 -3.53 51.14 -19.82
N GLY A 1068 -4.50 50.47 -20.44
CA GLY A 1068 -5.04 50.83 -21.76
C GLY A 1068 -4.28 50.24 -22.95
N LYS A 1069 -4.50 50.81 -24.15
CA LYS A 1069 -4.01 50.24 -25.42
C LYS A 1069 -2.51 50.51 -25.62
N LYS A 1070 -1.66 49.60 -25.15
CA LYS A 1070 -0.19 49.67 -25.28
C LYS A 1070 0.34 48.98 -26.54
N LEU A 1071 -0.14 49.35 -27.72
CA LEU A 1071 0.33 48.72 -28.98
C LEU A 1071 1.84 48.86 -29.21
N THR A 1072 2.45 49.91 -28.67
CA THR A 1072 3.89 50.15 -28.75
C THR A 1072 4.72 49.25 -27.81
N SER A 1073 4.10 48.50 -26.87
CA SER A 1073 4.83 47.56 -26.01
C SER A 1073 5.03 46.18 -26.66
N TYR A 1074 4.52 45.94 -27.87
CA TYR A 1074 4.65 44.66 -28.57
C TYR A 1074 6.13 44.28 -28.77
N GLY A 1075 6.52 43.09 -28.30
CA GLY A 1075 7.90 42.62 -28.26
C GLY A 1075 8.81 43.41 -27.31
N GLY A 1076 8.26 44.12 -26.32
CA GLY A 1076 9.00 44.70 -25.20
C GLY A 1076 9.04 43.75 -24.00
N PHE A 1077 9.88 44.08 -23.02
CA PHE A 1077 10.04 43.29 -21.78
C PHE A 1077 9.43 44.06 -20.60
N LEU A 1078 8.78 43.34 -19.69
CA LEU A 1078 8.39 43.84 -18.36
C LEU A 1078 9.40 43.30 -17.35
N ASN A 1079 10.26 44.17 -16.85
CA ASN A 1079 11.26 43.80 -15.85
C ASN A 1079 10.81 44.30 -14.47
N TYR A 1080 10.75 43.40 -13.50
CA TYR A 1080 10.44 43.73 -12.11
C TYR A 1080 11.24 42.82 -11.17
N THR A 1081 11.46 43.27 -9.94
CA THR A 1081 12.11 42.45 -8.89
C THR A 1081 11.28 42.53 -7.63
N ILE A 1082 11.01 41.37 -7.01
CA ILE A 1082 10.25 41.27 -5.77
C ILE A 1082 11.20 40.85 -4.65
N TYR A 1083 11.17 41.60 -3.55
CA TYR A 1083 11.89 41.26 -2.33
C TYR A 1083 10.87 41.15 -1.18
N TYR A 1084 11.00 40.11 -0.36
CA TYR A 1084 10.19 39.93 0.84
C TYR A 1084 11.01 39.31 1.97
N VAL A 1085 10.61 39.55 3.22
CA VAL A 1085 11.23 38.98 4.41
C VAL A 1085 10.17 38.19 5.17
N ILE A 1086 10.40 36.89 5.41
CA ILE A 1086 9.47 36.04 6.15
C ILE A 1086 9.81 36.07 7.65
N GLY A 1087 8.81 36.35 8.50
CA GLY A 1087 8.94 36.24 9.97
C GLY A 1087 9.06 34.79 10.46
N GLN A 1088 9.41 34.59 11.74
CA GLN A 1088 9.77 33.28 12.34
C GLN A 1088 8.72 32.14 12.30
N GLY A 1089 7.57 32.31 11.62
CA GLY A 1089 6.53 31.29 11.48
C GLY A 1089 5.75 31.29 10.16
N GLY A 1090 6.23 31.98 9.12
CA GLY A 1090 5.56 32.02 7.81
C GLY A 1090 6.17 31.07 6.77
N SER A 1091 5.39 30.71 5.74
CA SER A 1091 5.85 30.00 4.53
C SER A 1091 5.48 30.80 3.28
N ALA A 1092 6.19 30.58 2.17
CA ALA A 1092 5.86 31.20 0.88
C ALA A 1092 4.62 30.51 0.28
N ALA A 1093 3.58 31.28 -0.07
CA ALA A 1093 2.42 30.78 -0.79
C ALA A 1093 2.68 30.83 -2.31
N GLY A 1094 2.38 29.74 -3.03
CA GLY A 1094 2.52 29.69 -4.48
C GLY A 1094 1.33 30.34 -5.19
N GLY A 1095 1.61 31.29 -6.09
CA GLY A 1095 0.62 31.96 -6.94
C GLY A 1095 1.28 32.57 -8.18
N PRO A 1096 0.52 33.01 -9.19
CA PRO A 1096 1.08 33.68 -10.36
C PRO A 1096 1.64 35.06 -9.98
N ASP A 1097 2.88 35.34 -10.38
CA ASP A 1097 3.59 36.58 -10.02
C ASP A 1097 3.00 37.83 -10.71
N VAL A 1098 2.43 37.70 -11.91
CA VAL A 1098 1.80 38.80 -12.67
C VAL A 1098 0.51 38.33 -13.36
N PRO A 1099 -0.66 38.80 -12.91
CA PRO A 1099 -1.92 38.57 -13.61
C PRO A 1099 -2.24 39.75 -14.56
N ILE A 1100 -2.41 39.46 -15.86
CA ILE A 1100 -2.86 40.44 -16.87
C ILE A 1100 -4.35 40.19 -17.16
N THR A 1101 -5.16 41.23 -17.02
CA THR A 1101 -6.61 41.18 -17.25
C THR A 1101 -6.94 42.01 -18.49
N THR A 1102 -7.82 41.49 -19.35
CA THR A 1102 -8.24 42.15 -20.62
C THR A 1102 -9.64 42.70 -20.54
#